data_AF-A0A521G561-F1
#
_entry.id   AF-A0A521G561-F1
#
_cell.length_a   1.000
_cell.length_b   1.000
_cell.length_c   1.000
_cell.angle_alpha   90.00
_cell.angle_beta   90.00
_cell.angle_gamma   90.00
#
_symmetry.space_group_name_H-M   'P 1'
#
loop_
_entity.id
_entity.type
_entity.pdbx_description
1 polymer ?
#
loop_
_entity_poly.entity_id
_entity_poly.type
_entity_poly.pdbx_seq_one_letter_code
_entity_poly.pdbx_strand_id
1 'polypeptide(L)'
;MPKKRSCRLLTALPVFALLTVFSPVLSPAVAAETQVNDVVLQNTFAAFARISGLMPQELAYGSNVIKGLDYNAQRAVRRFSLLPGANFAQSRVLLTDLAQNKISFEQLLAFEQWSALSGATMPQAAHVLPGLRAMRREALKTFRACISMSGMNSGLALQLIPQLNTMNDDSSLTARQLFAIQGMDVHRGLASLTTLQKFNKKQAWAFASFAAVQDMNPDTALTALPLFHALRDEDAWNMQFFLKRKKLDRNTIWTWLTRYFSQSVSVQEAQYYGMSDVNRSALIDALYHAGEEIVWRINNLHAVTNEYGVEYSQARLQSMGAGELQGLFNKLSRTTRARYGGQFAAAQGQRGKMISVLRQATTADRSQVAEDLTSANIYALLAQGSELYDSSFRDILVPILQKRVSAAHRNNLLVFLRATDPGNLLVSNFIVSLAQKGKLTAFFPTDALEQQRILELVASSAFKDEDSILLFSATFRYLLTVLEPSARHFLIQKMVASDNGRSSYSKLITVILQYYIQEYQELLSPQSTALIQQTIARNGAVDIRRYLLTPFVQWKQDGQLGSLSIFHPDDDGRSSFVSNAQLLRKNGYQLRLADQYTFASNAAERQRFESIIARTGQNFGTLFEAMRQEPFSATFVKKVNGIVISHSVHVYGDQESQQRVMLRFLQGNDEMLAQRGHSYWRSEQITDPINQLQESKQISAQNLNAKQRFLSLGSCGGVKVYTKLNRLFLGHVDILATIGTGMAMINDPYNLHFFEIVANNSSSMTWEDLARKTAFVFSGGRGQDYLQPGCLTSILHKILDEDILHQGRPLPTARETEDLW
;
A
#
# COMPACT_ATOMS: atom_id res chain seq x y z
N MET A 1 37.47 -8.15 40.07
CA MET A 1 38.80 -7.78 40.60
C MET A 1 39.33 -6.57 39.82
N PRO A 2 39.85 -5.53 40.50
CA PRO A 2 40.12 -4.20 39.95
C PRO A 2 41.62 -3.89 39.76
N LYS A 3 41.94 -2.79 39.06
CA LYS A 3 43.03 -1.79 39.28
C LYS A 3 43.26 -1.03 37.94
N LYS A 4 42.90 0.24 37.75
CA LYS A 4 43.42 1.52 38.31
C LYS A 4 44.96 1.64 38.36
N ARG A 5 45.49 2.61 37.59
CA ARG A 5 46.54 3.62 37.91
C ARG A 5 46.69 4.51 36.65
N SER A 6 46.38 5.81 36.58
CA SER A 6 46.69 7.02 37.39
C SER A 6 48.02 7.70 37.02
N CYS A 7 47.92 9.04 36.77
CA CYS A 7 48.86 10.12 37.12
C CYS A 7 50.09 10.36 36.19
N ARG A 8 50.58 11.56 35.85
CA ARG A 8 50.48 12.99 36.29
C ARG A 8 50.74 13.91 35.06
N LEU A 9 50.11 15.06 34.84
CA LEU A 9 50.26 16.39 35.47
C LEU A 9 51.69 16.96 35.42
N LEU A 10 51.92 17.98 34.57
CA LEU A 10 52.86 19.07 34.83
C LEU A 10 52.52 20.32 33.99
N THR A 11 52.43 21.40 34.74
CA THR A 11 52.07 22.79 34.46
C THR A 11 53.19 23.57 33.76
N ALA A 12 52.84 24.53 32.88
CA ALA A 12 53.37 25.90 32.88
C ALA A 12 52.77 26.77 31.74
N LEU A 13 52.12 27.86 32.13
CA LEU A 13 51.98 29.15 31.41
C LEU A 13 52.85 30.16 32.20
N PRO A 14 53.19 31.38 31.73
CA PRO A 14 52.86 32.07 30.46
C PRO A 14 54.06 32.82 29.82
N VAL A 15 53.86 33.46 28.65
CA VAL A 15 54.12 34.90 28.37
C VAL A 15 53.76 35.23 26.91
N PHE A 16 53.01 36.32 26.77
CA PHE A 16 52.54 36.99 25.55
C PHE A 16 53.68 37.40 24.59
N ALA A 17 53.46 37.23 23.28
CA ALA A 17 53.71 38.28 22.29
C ALA A 17 53.00 37.95 20.95
N LEU A 18 52.19 38.90 20.50
CA LEU A 18 51.56 38.98 19.18
C LEU A 18 52.57 38.71 18.05
N LEU A 19 52.17 37.94 17.04
CA LEU A 19 52.35 38.29 15.63
C LEU A 19 51.37 37.47 14.78
N THR A 20 50.29 38.14 14.41
CA THR A 20 49.34 37.73 13.38
C THR A 20 50.05 37.65 12.03
N VAL A 21 50.24 36.44 11.51
CA VAL A 21 50.41 36.21 10.08
C VAL A 21 49.37 35.20 9.65
N PHE A 22 48.40 35.69 8.89
CA PHE A 22 47.42 34.90 8.14
C PHE A 22 48.14 33.78 7.37
N SER A 23 48.04 32.55 7.86
CA SER A 23 48.19 31.36 7.03
C SER A 23 46.79 30.82 6.79
N PRO A 24 46.29 30.75 5.54
CA PRO A 24 45.07 30.04 5.27
C PRO A 24 45.33 28.58 5.61
N VAL A 25 44.61 28.05 6.60
CA VAL A 25 44.45 26.61 6.77
C VAL A 25 43.71 26.13 5.53
N LEU A 26 44.46 25.82 4.47
CA LEU A 26 44.00 24.98 3.39
C LEU A 26 43.66 23.64 4.05
N SER A 27 42.36 23.37 4.17
CA SER A 27 41.85 22.07 4.58
C SER A 27 42.63 20.96 3.87
N PRO A 28 43.22 19.98 4.58
CA PRO A 28 43.95 18.87 3.95
C PRO A 28 43.09 18.06 2.96
N ALA A 29 41.76 18.21 3.02
CA ALA A 29 40.82 17.69 2.04
C ALA A 29 40.96 18.32 0.62
N VAL A 30 41.25 19.62 0.53
CA VAL A 30 41.35 20.34 -0.77
C VAL A 30 42.69 20.04 -1.46
N ALA A 31 43.76 19.91 -0.67
CA ALA A 31 45.07 19.49 -1.17
C ALA A 31 45.08 18.00 -1.59
N ALA A 32 44.36 17.14 -0.86
CA ALA A 32 44.19 15.73 -1.25
C ALA A 32 43.31 15.57 -2.49
N GLU A 33 42.22 16.34 -2.65
CA GLU A 33 41.38 16.31 -3.86
C GLU A 33 42.11 16.82 -5.11
N THR A 34 42.93 17.87 -4.99
CA THR A 34 43.75 18.37 -6.10
C THR A 34 44.84 17.37 -6.50
N GLN A 35 45.52 16.76 -5.53
CA GLN A 35 46.56 15.76 -5.78
C GLN A 35 45.99 14.45 -6.38
N VAL A 36 44.80 14.02 -5.95
CA VAL A 36 44.10 12.86 -6.53
C VAL A 36 43.62 13.16 -7.96
N ASN A 37 43.09 14.36 -8.22
CA ASN A 37 42.69 14.77 -9.58
C ASN A 37 43.87 14.83 -10.55
N ASP A 38 45.04 15.30 -10.11
CA ASP A 38 46.25 15.32 -10.93
C ASP A 38 46.75 13.90 -11.28
N VAL A 39 46.71 12.97 -10.33
CA VAL A 39 47.10 11.57 -10.57
C VAL A 39 46.13 10.87 -11.54
N VAL A 40 44.82 11.10 -11.39
CA VAL A 40 43.81 10.52 -12.31
C VAL A 40 44.00 11.07 -13.72
N LEU A 41 44.22 12.38 -13.86
CA LEU A 41 44.45 13.05 -15.13
C LEU A 41 45.72 12.53 -15.82
N GLN A 42 46.82 12.43 -15.09
CA GLN A 42 48.09 11.88 -15.58
C GLN A 42 47.94 10.43 -16.05
N ASN A 43 47.25 9.59 -15.28
CA ASN A 43 46.99 8.19 -15.66
C ASN A 43 46.13 8.09 -16.93
N THR A 44 45.15 8.98 -17.09
CA THR A 44 44.31 9.02 -18.29
C THR A 44 45.09 9.45 -19.52
N PHE A 45 45.91 10.48 -19.40
CA PHE A 45 46.78 10.93 -20.50
C PHE A 45 47.81 9.86 -20.87
N ALA A 46 48.41 9.19 -19.88
CA ALA A 46 49.34 8.09 -20.12
C ALA A 46 48.71 6.92 -20.87
N ALA A 47 47.42 6.62 -20.61
CA ALA A 47 46.70 5.61 -21.37
C ALA A 47 46.41 6.06 -22.82
N PHE A 48 46.01 7.32 -23.01
CA PHE A 48 45.76 7.88 -24.35
C PHE A 48 47.02 7.93 -25.21
N ALA A 49 48.16 8.31 -24.62
CA ALA A 49 49.44 8.37 -25.30
C ALA A 49 49.99 7.01 -25.78
N ARG A 50 49.38 5.89 -25.36
CA ARG A 50 49.74 4.54 -25.82
C ARG A 50 49.10 4.15 -27.15
N ILE A 51 48.21 4.98 -27.70
CA ILE A 51 47.64 4.75 -29.03
C ILE A 51 48.75 4.86 -30.08
N SER A 52 48.90 3.83 -30.91
CA SER A 52 49.96 3.78 -31.93
C SER A 52 49.78 4.86 -33.00
N GLY A 53 50.87 5.55 -33.36
CA GLY A 53 50.90 6.48 -34.49
C GLY A 53 50.37 7.89 -34.20
N LEU A 54 50.24 8.29 -32.93
CA LEU A 54 49.84 9.66 -32.58
C LEU A 54 50.91 10.70 -32.91
N MET A 55 50.51 11.78 -33.56
CA MET A 55 51.35 12.95 -33.83
C MET A 55 51.36 13.93 -32.63
N PRO A 56 52.38 14.79 -32.47
CA PRO A 56 52.44 15.76 -31.36
C PRO A 56 51.21 16.68 -31.24
N GLN A 57 50.65 17.10 -32.38
CA GLN A 57 49.44 17.93 -32.43
C GLN A 57 48.20 17.16 -31.93
N GLU A 58 48.14 15.85 -32.17
CA GLU A 58 47.04 14.98 -31.77
C GLU A 58 47.10 14.67 -30.27
N LEU A 59 48.31 14.51 -29.71
CA LEU A 59 48.54 14.43 -28.26
C LEU A 59 48.15 15.72 -27.55
N ALA A 60 48.49 16.88 -28.13
CA ALA A 60 48.09 18.18 -27.58
C ALA A 60 46.56 18.36 -27.59
N TYR A 61 45.89 17.97 -28.68
CA TYR A 61 44.43 17.95 -28.76
C TYR A 61 43.81 17.06 -27.67
N GLY A 62 44.27 15.80 -27.56
CA GLY A 62 43.78 14.86 -26.56
C GLY A 62 43.97 15.35 -25.13
N SER A 63 45.15 15.92 -24.82
CA SER A 63 45.45 16.52 -23.51
C SER A 63 44.46 17.63 -23.14
N ASN A 64 44.13 18.51 -24.09
CA ASN A 64 43.21 19.61 -23.87
C ASN A 64 41.77 19.12 -23.62
N VAL A 65 41.30 18.13 -24.37
CA VAL A 65 39.95 17.57 -24.17
C VAL A 65 39.87 16.80 -22.85
N ILE A 66 40.85 15.94 -22.53
CA ILE A 66 40.85 15.10 -21.32
C ILE A 66 40.80 15.94 -20.04
N LYS A 67 41.47 17.10 -20.01
CA LYS A 67 41.43 18.04 -18.87
C LYS A 67 40.01 18.52 -18.52
N GLY A 68 39.12 18.59 -19.52
CA GLY A 68 37.72 19.00 -19.34
C GLY A 68 36.76 17.86 -19.01
N LEU A 69 37.22 16.60 -18.97
CA LEU A 69 36.38 15.44 -18.74
C LEU A 69 36.18 15.16 -17.24
N ASP A 70 34.97 14.76 -16.87
CA ASP A 70 34.68 14.22 -15.53
C ASP A 70 35.38 12.86 -15.31
N TYR A 71 35.40 12.41 -14.05
CA TYR A 71 36.08 11.17 -13.67
C TYR A 71 35.60 9.93 -14.45
N ASN A 72 34.30 9.82 -14.73
CA ASN A 72 33.76 8.66 -15.43
C ASN A 72 34.16 8.68 -16.92
N ALA A 73 34.11 9.84 -17.55
CA ALA A 73 34.58 10.04 -18.91
C ALA A 73 36.08 9.73 -19.02
N GLN A 74 36.91 10.19 -18.07
CA GLN A 74 38.32 9.84 -18.02
C GLN A 74 38.57 8.33 -17.90
N ARG A 75 37.76 7.61 -17.11
CA ARG A 75 37.81 6.13 -17.06
C ARG A 75 37.47 5.48 -18.39
N ALA A 76 36.46 5.98 -19.11
CA ALA A 76 36.13 5.49 -20.43
C ALA A 76 37.29 5.70 -21.43
N VAL A 77 37.96 6.86 -21.38
CA VAL A 77 39.17 7.15 -22.16
C VAL A 77 40.28 6.12 -21.90
N ARG A 78 40.55 5.81 -20.63
CA ARG A 78 41.55 4.78 -20.28
C ARG A 78 41.23 3.42 -20.89
N ARG A 79 39.95 3.05 -20.99
CA ARG A 79 39.55 1.76 -21.57
C ARG A 79 39.67 1.74 -23.08
N PHE A 80 39.06 2.70 -23.79
CA PHE A 80 39.07 2.63 -25.25
C PHE A 80 40.46 2.84 -25.84
N SER A 81 41.35 3.61 -25.16
CA SER A 81 42.72 3.84 -25.64
C SER A 81 43.56 2.55 -25.68
N LEU A 82 43.14 1.51 -24.96
CA LEU A 82 43.81 0.21 -24.91
C LEU A 82 43.19 -0.82 -25.87
N LEU A 83 42.12 -0.46 -26.60
CA LEU A 83 41.44 -1.40 -27.48
C LEU A 83 42.22 -1.62 -28.79
N PRO A 84 42.24 -2.85 -29.32
CA PRO A 84 42.74 -3.13 -30.67
C PRO A 84 42.10 -2.22 -31.74
N GLY A 85 42.94 -1.72 -32.65
CA GLY A 85 42.52 -0.81 -33.72
C GLY A 85 42.39 0.67 -33.30
N ALA A 86 42.76 1.03 -32.07
CA ALA A 86 42.76 2.43 -31.63
C ALA A 86 43.68 3.30 -32.50
N ASN A 87 43.12 4.42 -32.98
CA ASN A 87 43.82 5.47 -33.72
C ASN A 87 43.23 6.84 -33.36
N PHE A 88 43.90 7.92 -33.78
CA PHE A 88 43.45 9.27 -33.46
C PHE A 88 42.05 9.60 -33.99
N ALA A 89 41.75 9.24 -35.24
CA ALA A 89 40.47 9.59 -35.88
C ALA A 89 39.27 9.05 -35.09
N GLN A 90 39.31 7.79 -34.68
CA GLN A 90 38.27 7.15 -33.87
C GLN A 90 38.25 7.66 -32.44
N SER A 91 39.43 7.90 -31.86
CA SER A 91 39.53 8.41 -30.49
C SER A 91 39.01 9.83 -30.36
N ARG A 92 39.22 10.67 -31.39
CA ARG A 92 38.68 12.02 -31.47
C ARG A 92 37.16 12.03 -31.43
N VAL A 93 36.50 11.08 -32.11
CA VAL A 93 35.04 10.95 -32.09
C VAL A 93 34.55 10.65 -30.67
N LEU A 94 35.12 9.63 -30.02
CA LEU A 94 34.72 9.26 -28.65
C LEU A 94 35.07 10.34 -27.60
N LEU A 95 36.21 11.01 -27.73
CA LEU A 95 36.60 12.13 -26.87
C LEU A 95 35.63 13.30 -26.99
N THR A 96 35.25 13.66 -28.22
CA THR A 96 34.29 14.73 -28.49
C THR A 96 32.93 14.38 -27.91
N ASP A 97 32.48 13.15 -28.12
CA ASP A 97 31.22 12.66 -27.57
C ASP A 97 31.22 12.64 -26.02
N LEU A 98 32.29 12.19 -25.36
CA LEU A 98 32.41 12.21 -23.90
C LEU A 98 32.47 13.62 -23.32
N ALA A 99 33.03 14.58 -24.04
CA ALA A 99 33.06 15.99 -23.61
C ALA A 99 31.67 16.65 -23.69
N GLN A 100 30.85 16.24 -24.65
CA GLN A 100 29.50 16.79 -24.85
C GLN A 100 28.43 16.04 -24.05
N ASN A 101 28.59 14.73 -23.89
CA ASN A 101 27.61 13.82 -23.32
C ASN A 101 28.18 13.11 -22.09
N LYS A 102 27.68 13.47 -20.91
CA LYS A 102 28.06 12.82 -19.64
C LYS A 102 27.73 11.33 -19.66
N ILE A 103 28.55 10.55 -18.97
CA ILE A 103 28.33 9.11 -18.77
C ILE A 103 28.10 8.83 -17.28
N SER A 104 26.98 8.18 -16.97
CA SER A 104 26.68 7.75 -15.61
C SER A 104 27.59 6.62 -15.17
N PHE A 105 27.71 6.42 -13.86
CA PHE A 105 28.53 5.35 -13.30
C PHE A 105 28.11 3.95 -13.79
N GLU A 106 26.82 3.67 -13.89
CA GLU A 106 26.31 2.37 -14.40
C GLU A 106 26.64 2.15 -15.88
N GLN A 107 26.52 3.18 -16.72
CA GLN A 107 26.88 3.12 -18.14
C GLN A 107 28.38 2.89 -18.30
N LEU A 108 29.20 3.54 -17.47
CA LEU A 108 30.65 3.32 -17.44
C LEU A 108 30.98 1.88 -17.06
N LEU A 109 30.37 1.32 -15.99
CA LEU A 109 30.63 -0.05 -15.58
C LEU A 109 30.27 -1.05 -16.68
N ALA A 110 29.15 -0.83 -17.38
CA ALA A 110 28.77 -1.62 -18.55
C ALA A 110 29.81 -1.52 -19.68
N PHE A 111 30.32 -0.32 -19.96
CA PHE A 111 31.35 -0.09 -20.97
C PHE A 111 32.67 -0.76 -20.60
N GLU A 112 33.10 -0.68 -19.33
CA GLU A 112 34.31 -1.34 -18.84
C GLU A 112 34.21 -2.87 -18.97
N GLN A 113 33.08 -3.45 -18.57
CA GLN A 113 32.83 -4.88 -18.69
C GLN A 113 32.79 -5.31 -20.17
N TRP A 114 32.15 -4.54 -21.04
CA TRP A 114 32.15 -4.81 -22.49
C TRP A 114 33.57 -4.75 -23.08
N SER A 115 34.35 -3.73 -22.71
CA SER A 115 35.72 -3.54 -23.22
C SER A 115 36.68 -4.67 -22.83
N ALA A 116 36.34 -5.43 -21.79
CA ALA A 116 37.10 -6.59 -21.33
C ALA A 116 36.72 -7.90 -22.06
N LEU A 117 35.69 -7.89 -22.91
CA LEU A 117 35.27 -9.08 -23.68
C LEU A 117 36.27 -9.40 -24.80
N SER A 118 36.38 -10.69 -25.12
CA SER A 118 37.17 -11.15 -26.26
C SER A 118 36.68 -10.52 -27.56
N GLY A 119 37.60 -10.00 -28.36
CA GLY A 119 37.31 -9.37 -29.66
C GLY A 119 36.82 -7.93 -29.57
N ALA A 120 36.84 -7.28 -28.41
CA ALA A 120 36.51 -5.85 -28.29
C ALA A 120 37.52 -5.01 -29.09
N THR A 121 37.03 -4.07 -29.90
CA THR A 121 37.87 -3.21 -30.76
C THR A 121 37.44 -1.75 -30.67
N MET A 122 38.34 -0.83 -31.01
CA MET A 122 38.06 0.60 -31.04
C MET A 122 36.90 0.98 -31.98
N PRO A 123 36.78 0.44 -33.21
CA PRO A 123 35.62 0.70 -34.06
C PRO A 123 34.28 0.36 -33.38
N GLN A 124 34.23 -0.75 -32.63
CA GLN A 124 33.01 -1.13 -31.91
C GLN A 124 32.71 -0.19 -30.74
N ALA A 125 33.74 0.34 -30.05
CA ALA A 125 33.54 1.24 -28.91
C ALA A 125 32.76 2.50 -29.28
N ALA A 126 32.95 3.01 -30.51
CA ALA A 126 32.19 4.13 -31.07
C ALA A 126 30.67 3.87 -31.18
N HIS A 127 30.26 2.60 -31.28
CA HIS A 127 28.85 2.20 -31.34
C HIS A 127 28.29 1.81 -29.97
N VAL A 128 29.11 1.21 -29.11
CA VAL A 128 28.68 0.74 -27.78
C VAL A 128 28.36 1.91 -26.87
N LEU A 129 29.22 2.94 -26.82
CA LEU A 129 29.08 4.02 -25.85
C LEU A 129 27.75 4.80 -26.03
N PRO A 130 27.37 5.23 -27.26
CA PRO A 130 26.04 5.83 -27.47
C PRO A 130 24.90 4.86 -27.18
N GLY A 131 25.07 3.58 -27.53
CA GLY A 131 24.10 2.53 -27.28
C GLY A 131 23.79 2.37 -25.78
N LEU A 132 24.83 2.25 -24.95
CA LEU A 132 24.69 2.17 -23.48
C LEU A 132 24.06 3.44 -22.89
N ARG A 133 24.35 4.62 -23.45
CA ARG A 133 23.71 5.87 -22.99
C ARG A 133 22.21 5.89 -23.24
N ALA A 134 21.76 5.28 -24.35
CA ALA A 134 20.35 5.20 -24.71
C ALA A 134 19.56 4.15 -23.90
N MET A 135 20.25 3.28 -23.13
CA MET A 135 19.61 2.23 -22.35
C MET A 135 19.01 2.76 -21.05
N ARG A 136 17.82 2.25 -20.72
CA ARG A 136 17.19 2.46 -19.39
C ARG A 136 17.99 1.76 -18.28
N ARG A 137 17.76 2.19 -17.04
CA ARG A 137 18.48 1.68 -15.86
C ARG A 137 18.39 0.17 -15.70
N GLU A 138 17.20 -0.44 -15.81
CA GLU A 138 17.08 -1.89 -15.67
C GLU A 138 17.67 -2.64 -16.86
N ALA A 139 17.48 -2.14 -18.09
CA ALA A 139 18.12 -2.70 -19.27
C ALA A 139 19.66 -2.72 -19.16
N LEU A 140 20.27 -1.66 -18.59
CA LEU A 140 21.71 -1.62 -18.31
C LEU A 140 22.15 -2.69 -17.31
N LYS A 141 21.41 -2.89 -16.22
CA LYS A 141 21.71 -3.95 -15.26
C LYS A 141 21.57 -5.35 -15.89
N THR A 142 20.56 -5.54 -16.74
CA THR A 142 20.37 -6.78 -17.50
C THR A 142 21.50 -7.02 -18.49
N PHE A 143 21.95 -5.98 -19.20
CA PHE A 143 23.10 -6.05 -20.09
C PHE A 143 24.36 -6.52 -19.34
N ARG A 144 24.63 -5.91 -18.18
CA ARG A 144 25.77 -6.29 -17.33
C ARG A 144 25.72 -7.73 -16.84
N ALA A 145 24.54 -8.24 -16.48
CA ALA A 145 24.35 -9.65 -16.15
C ALA A 145 24.59 -10.56 -17.36
N CYS A 146 24.06 -10.17 -18.53
CA CYS A 146 24.21 -10.91 -19.78
C CYS A 146 25.66 -11.05 -20.21
N ILE A 147 26.44 -9.97 -20.17
CA ILE A 147 27.86 -10.00 -20.60
C ILE A 147 28.78 -10.75 -19.63
N SER A 148 28.28 -11.07 -18.44
CA SER A 148 29.00 -11.90 -17.45
C SER A 148 28.77 -13.40 -17.68
N MET A 149 27.88 -13.78 -18.61
CA MET A 149 27.63 -15.19 -18.95
C MET A 149 28.78 -15.81 -19.74
N SER A 150 28.94 -17.13 -19.59
CA SER A 150 29.92 -17.90 -20.37
C SER A 150 29.61 -17.85 -21.87
N GLY A 151 30.64 -17.71 -22.70
CA GLY A 151 30.54 -17.66 -24.17
C GLY A 151 30.28 -16.28 -24.76
N MET A 152 30.14 -15.22 -23.96
CA MET A 152 29.95 -13.86 -24.47
C MET A 152 31.21 -13.32 -25.18
N ASN A 153 31.02 -12.64 -26.32
CA ASN A 153 32.05 -11.85 -26.99
C ASN A 153 31.56 -10.42 -27.28
N SER A 154 32.48 -9.53 -27.65
CA SER A 154 32.19 -8.10 -27.86
C SER A 154 31.14 -7.83 -28.95
N GLY A 155 31.15 -8.64 -30.01
CA GLY A 155 30.26 -8.50 -31.16
C GLY A 155 28.82 -8.89 -30.82
N LEU A 156 28.65 -10.02 -30.14
CA LEU A 156 27.33 -10.45 -29.62
C LEU A 156 26.80 -9.42 -28.62
N ALA A 157 27.63 -8.96 -27.69
CA ALA A 157 27.22 -7.93 -26.72
C ALA A 157 26.75 -6.63 -27.42
N LEU A 158 27.44 -6.18 -28.48
CA LEU A 158 27.01 -5.02 -29.24
C LEU A 158 25.62 -5.22 -29.90
N GLN A 159 25.35 -6.40 -30.45
CA GLN A 159 24.06 -6.73 -31.08
C GLN A 159 22.89 -6.80 -30.08
N LEU A 160 23.18 -6.99 -28.79
CA LEU A 160 22.16 -7.08 -27.73
C LEU A 160 21.64 -5.74 -27.25
N ILE A 161 22.42 -4.67 -27.38
CA ILE A 161 22.04 -3.35 -26.88
C ILE A 161 20.66 -2.92 -27.43
N PRO A 162 20.38 -2.99 -28.75
CA PRO A 162 19.06 -2.66 -29.27
C PRO A 162 17.95 -3.58 -28.73
N GLN A 163 18.23 -4.89 -28.59
CA GLN A 163 17.23 -5.87 -28.13
C GLN A 163 16.83 -5.66 -26.67
N LEU A 164 17.80 -5.36 -25.80
CA LEU A 164 17.52 -5.07 -24.40
C LEU A 164 16.83 -3.70 -24.23
N ASN A 165 17.08 -2.76 -25.14
CA ASN A 165 16.45 -1.44 -25.07
C ASN A 165 14.96 -1.46 -25.47
N THR A 166 14.49 -2.48 -26.18
CA THR A 166 13.05 -2.66 -26.48
C THR A 166 12.29 -3.36 -25.35
N MET A 167 12.99 -3.91 -24.35
CA MET A 167 12.35 -4.57 -23.20
C MET A 167 11.80 -3.53 -22.22
N ASN A 168 10.62 -3.82 -21.67
CA ASN A 168 10.13 -3.09 -20.50
C ASN A 168 10.94 -3.47 -19.23
N ASP A 169 10.75 -2.71 -18.16
CA ASP A 169 11.54 -2.89 -16.93
C ASP A 169 11.29 -4.26 -16.28
N ASP A 170 10.06 -4.77 -16.32
CA ASP A 170 9.69 -6.09 -15.77
C ASP A 170 10.37 -7.24 -16.53
N SER A 171 10.37 -7.18 -17.86
CA SER A 171 11.04 -8.16 -18.71
C SER A 171 12.56 -8.09 -18.51
N SER A 172 13.10 -6.88 -18.37
CA SER A 172 14.53 -6.65 -18.12
C SER A 172 14.95 -7.26 -16.78
N LEU A 173 14.19 -7.00 -15.72
CA LEU A 173 14.38 -7.60 -14.39
C LEU A 173 14.37 -9.13 -14.47
N THR A 174 13.41 -9.70 -15.20
CA THR A 174 13.23 -11.14 -15.33
C THR A 174 14.41 -11.78 -16.08
N ALA A 175 14.83 -11.19 -17.20
CA ALA A 175 16.01 -11.64 -17.93
C ALA A 175 17.28 -11.55 -17.08
N ARG A 176 17.43 -10.50 -16.27
CA ARG A 176 18.56 -10.38 -15.35
C ARG A 176 18.62 -11.55 -14.35
N GLN A 177 17.48 -11.92 -13.76
CA GLN A 177 17.46 -13.04 -12.81
C GLN A 177 17.78 -14.37 -13.51
N LEU A 178 17.30 -14.57 -14.74
CA LEU A 178 17.62 -15.76 -15.53
C LEU A 178 19.14 -15.84 -15.85
N PHE A 179 19.75 -14.73 -16.25
CA PHE A 179 21.18 -14.68 -16.59
C PHE A 179 22.09 -14.82 -15.38
N ALA A 180 21.60 -14.48 -14.18
CA ALA A 180 22.33 -14.64 -12.94
C ALA A 180 22.42 -16.09 -12.45
N ILE A 181 21.68 -17.03 -13.05
CA ILE A 181 21.71 -18.44 -12.68
C ILE A 181 23.08 -19.04 -13.01
N GLN A 182 23.69 -19.69 -12.03
CA GLN A 182 24.98 -20.34 -12.20
C GLN A 182 24.91 -21.42 -13.29
N GLY A 183 25.83 -21.36 -14.26
CA GLY A 183 25.88 -22.28 -15.39
C GLY A 183 25.06 -21.85 -16.61
N MET A 184 24.39 -20.69 -16.59
CA MET A 184 23.73 -20.14 -17.78
C MET A 184 24.77 -19.70 -18.81
N ASP A 185 24.66 -20.18 -20.04
CA ASP A 185 25.45 -19.72 -21.18
C ASP A 185 24.70 -18.72 -22.05
N VAL A 186 25.45 -17.96 -22.84
CA VAL A 186 24.91 -16.91 -23.69
C VAL A 186 23.90 -17.42 -24.72
N HIS A 187 24.09 -18.58 -25.34
CA HIS A 187 23.18 -19.06 -26.38
C HIS A 187 21.81 -19.40 -25.79
N ARG A 188 21.81 -20.10 -24.66
CA ARG A 188 20.59 -20.44 -23.91
C ARG A 188 19.89 -19.20 -23.35
N GLY A 189 20.66 -18.29 -22.76
CA GLY A 189 20.14 -17.04 -22.22
C GLY A 189 19.47 -16.19 -23.30
N LEU A 190 20.14 -15.96 -24.43
CA LEU A 190 19.60 -15.12 -25.49
C LEU A 190 18.38 -15.71 -26.19
N ALA A 191 18.34 -17.04 -26.37
CA ALA A 191 17.18 -17.72 -26.94
C ALA A 191 15.89 -17.50 -26.11
N SER A 192 16.02 -17.20 -24.81
CA SER A 192 14.88 -16.97 -23.93
C SER A 192 14.25 -15.58 -24.03
N LEU A 193 14.97 -14.58 -24.55
CA LEU A 193 14.56 -13.17 -24.51
C LEU A 193 13.19 -12.93 -25.19
N THR A 194 12.95 -13.58 -26.33
CA THR A 194 11.68 -13.49 -27.07
C THR A 194 10.49 -13.99 -26.25
N THR A 195 10.70 -15.01 -25.40
CA THR A 195 9.65 -15.52 -24.51
C THR A 195 9.43 -14.58 -23.33
N LEU A 196 10.52 -14.09 -22.73
CA LEU A 196 10.45 -13.16 -21.59
C LEU A 196 9.73 -11.86 -21.95
N GLN A 197 9.92 -11.35 -23.16
CA GLN A 197 9.21 -10.16 -23.66
C GLN A 197 7.69 -10.34 -23.79
N LYS A 198 7.20 -11.58 -23.81
CA LYS A 198 5.76 -11.89 -23.88
C LYS A 198 5.12 -12.02 -22.50
N PHE A 199 5.91 -11.99 -21.43
CA PHE A 199 5.36 -12.02 -20.08
C PHE A 199 4.65 -10.72 -19.78
N ASN A 200 3.46 -10.82 -19.16
CA ASN A 200 2.90 -9.67 -18.47
C ASN A 200 3.66 -9.41 -17.16
N LYS A 201 3.37 -8.27 -16.51
CA LYS A 201 4.03 -7.84 -15.26
C LYS A 201 4.02 -8.94 -14.17
N LYS A 202 2.88 -9.60 -13.95
CA LYS A 202 2.72 -10.62 -12.89
C LYS A 202 3.51 -11.88 -13.20
N GLN A 203 3.46 -12.34 -14.45
CA GLN A 203 4.25 -13.49 -14.93
C GLN A 203 5.77 -13.22 -14.81
N ALA A 204 6.19 -12.02 -15.19
CA ALA A 204 7.58 -11.56 -15.08
C ALA A 204 8.06 -11.58 -13.63
N TRP A 205 7.30 -11.00 -12.71
CA TRP A 205 7.67 -10.95 -11.29
C TRP A 205 7.69 -12.32 -10.61
N ALA A 206 6.74 -13.18 -10.97
CA ALA A 206 6.68 -14.55 -10.48
C ALA A 206 7.90 -15.36 -10.97
N PHE A 207 8.24 -15.26 -12.26
CA PHE A 207 9.41 -15.93 -12.82
C PHE A 207 10.71 -15.38 -12.24
N ALA A 208 10.83 -14.07 -12.08
CA ALA A 208 12.01 -13.46 -11.48
C ALA A 208 12.26 -13.98 -10.05
N SER A 209 11.19 -14.18 -9.28
CA SER A 209 11.26 -14.76 -7.94
C SER A 209 11.62 -16.25 -7.97
N PHE A 210 11.10 -16.99 -8.96
CA PHE A 210 11.45 -18.39 -9.21
C PHE A 210 12.93 -18.57 -9.59
N ALA A 211 13.42 -17.75 -10.53
CA ALA A 211 14.79 -17.81 -11.01
C ALA A 211 15.82 -17.42 -9.94
N ALA A 212 15.43 -16.63 -8.94
CA ALA A 212 16.28 -16.17 -7.85
C ALA A 212 16.46 -17.19 -6.71
N VAL A 213 15.85 -18.38 -6.80
CA VAL A 213 16.05 -19.46 -5.81
C VAL A 213 17.51 -19.93 -5.82
N GLN A 214 18.11 -20.08 -4.63
CA GLN A 214 19.56 -20.23 -4.43
C GLN A 214 20.19 -21.43 -5.19
N ASP A 215 19.47 -22.55 -5.32
CA ASP A 215 19.92 -23.78 -5.99
C ASP A 215 19.32 -23.97 -7.40
N MET A 216 18.76 -22.89 -7.98
CA MET A 216 18.19 -22.91 -9.31
C MET A 216 19.26 -23.21 -10.37
N ASN A 217 18.88 -23.96 -11.41
CA ASN A 217 19.77 -24.29 -12.54
C ASN A 217 19.14 -23.89 -13.89
N PRO A 218 19.95 -23.76 -14.96
CA PRO A 218 19.46 -23.34 -16.26
C PRO A 218 18.38 -24.25 -16.86
N ASP A 219 18.50 -25.58 -16.70
CA ASP A 219 17.56 -26.54 -17.28
C ASP A 219 16.16 -26.37 -16.69
N THR A 220 16.07 -26.25 -15.38
CA THR A 220 14.79 -26.07 -14.68
C THR A 220 14.17 -24.71 -15.04
N ALA A 221 14.97 -23.63 -14.98
CA ALA A 221 14.50 -22.29 -15.27
C ALA A 221 14.01 -22.13 -16.73
N LEU A 222 14.75 -22.67 -17.70
CA LEU A 222 14.32 -22.60 -19.11
C LEU A 222 13.11 -23.49 -19.39
N THR A 223 13.00 -24.66 -18.76
CA THR A 223 11.81 -25.53 -18.88
C THR A 223 10.57 -24.86 -18.26
N ALA A 224 10.75 -24.01 -17.25
CA ALA A 224 9.67 -23.28 -16.60
C ALA A 224 9.08 -22.15 -17.48
N LEU A 225 9.84 -21.57 -18.41
CA LEU A 225 9.42 -20.42 -19.21
C LEU A 225 8.03 -20.56 -19.86
N PRO A 226 7.71 -21.65 -20.60
CA PRO A 226 6.38 -21.82 -21.19
C PRO A 226 5.28 -21.95 -20.13
N LEU A 227 5.58 -22.53 -18.96
CA LEU A 227 4.62 -22.63 -17.86
C LEU A 227 4.27 -21.24 -17.31
N PHE A 228 5.28 -20.41 -17.06
CA PHE A 228 5.06 -19.02 -16.62
C PHE A 228 4.33 -18.17 -17.64
N HIS A 229 4.60 -18.37 -18.94
CA HIS A 229 3.85 -17.69 -20.00
C HIS A 229 2.36 -18.05 -19.97
N ALA A 230 2.04 -19.29 -19.62
CA ALA A 230 0.69 -19.82 -19.58
C ALA A 230 -0.04 -19.55 -18.26
N LEU A 231 0.66 -19.11 -17.20
CA LEU A 231 0.05 -18.79 -15.91
C LEU A 231 -0.98 -17.67 -16.09
N ARG A 232 -2.11 -17.85 -15.40
CA ARG A 232 -3.08 -16.77 -15.20
C ARG A 232 -2.47 -15.71 -14.29
N ASP A 233 -2.98 -14.49 -14.39
CA ASP A 233 -2.50 -13.36 -13.60
C ASP A 233 -2.56 -13.66 -12.09
N GLU A 234 -3.66 -14.26 -11.65
CA GLU A 234 -3.91 -14.61 -10.25
C GLU A 234 -2.92 -15.68 -9.77
N ASP A 235 -2.65 -16.71 -10.57
CA ASP A 235 -1.72 -17.78 -10.21
C ASP A 235 -0.28 -17.27 -10.17
N ALA A 236 0.12 -16.44 -11.14
CA ALA A 236 1.45 -15.83 -11.15
C ALA A 236 1.65 -14.94 -9.92
N TRP A 237 0.65 -14.14 -9.57
CA TRP A 237 0.69 -13.29 -8.38
C TRP A 237 0.75 -14.11 -7.09
N ASN A 238 -0.14 -15.09 -6.91
CA ASN A 238 -0.15 -15.97 -5.75
C ASN A 238 1.19 -16.73 -5.60
N MET A 239 1.73 -17.22 -6.71
CA MET A 239 3.03 -17.89 -6.72
C MET A 239 4.13 -16.95 -6.26
N GLN A 240 4.21 -15.72 -6.79
CA GLN A 240 5.22 -14.75 -6.35
C GLN A 240 5.22 -14.55 -4.83
N PHE A 241 4.05 -14.39 -4.21
CA PHE A 241 3.93 -14.21 -2.76
C PHE A 241 4.28 -15.48 -1.99
N PHE A 242 3.88 -16.64 -2.50
CA PHE A 242 4.28 -17.93 -1.93
C PHE A 242 5.81 -18.08 -1.89
N LEU A 243 6.52 -17.66 -2.95
CA LEU A 243 7.99 -17.68 -3.00
C LEU A 243 8.66 -16.70 -2.07
N LYS A 244 8.09 -15.50 -1.91
CA LYS A 244 8.67 -14.49 -1.01
C LYS A 244 8.59 -14.90 0.47
N ARG A 245 7.54 -15.63 0.86
CA ARG A 245 7.30 -16.02 2.25
C ARG A 245 8.05 -17.29 2.66
N LYS A 246 8.46 -18.12 1.70
CA LYS A 246 9.07 -19.42 1.98
C LYS A 246 10.44 -19.53 1.32
N LYS A 247 11.44 -19.90 2.12
CA LYS A 247 12.73 -20.34 1.59
C LYS A 247 12.59 -21.77 1.09
N LEU A 248 12.24 -21.91 -0.19
CA LEU A 248 12.06 -23.20 -0.87
C LEU A 248 13.30 -23.54 -1.69
N ASP A 249 13.61 -24.83 -1.76
CA ASP A 249 14.60 -25.36 -2.71
C ASP A 249 14.00 -25.51 -4.12
N ARG A 250 14.87 -25.75 -5.12
CA ARG A 250 14.50 -25.92 -6.52
C ARG A 250 13.49 -27.04 -6.77
N ASN A 251 13.60 -28.17 -6.07
CA ASN A 251 12.72 -29.31 -6.33
C ASN A 251 11.30 -29.05 -5.81
N THR A 252 11.22 -28.41 -4.64
CA THR A 252 9.95 -28.04 -4.00
C THR A 252 9.23 -26.99 -4.84
N ILE A 253 9.92 -25.94 -5.27
CA ILE A 253 9.31 -24.89 -6.09
C ILE A 253 8.88 -25.42 -7.47
N TRP A 254 9.67 -26.29 -8.09
CA TRP A 254 9.31 -26.96 -9.34
C TRP A 254 8.03 -27.78 -9.20
N THR A 255 7.90 -28.50 -8.08
CA THR A 255 6.69 -29.27 -7.76
C THR A 255 5.48 -28.37 -7.59
N TRP A 256 5.61 -27.24 -6.89
CA TRP A 256 4.52 -26.26 -6.75
C TRP A 256 4.09 -25.64 -8.07
N LEU A 257 5.06 -25.27 -8.93
CA LEU A 257 4.78 -24.76 -10.26
C LEU A 257 3.99 -25.80 -11.08
N THR A 258 4.54 -27.00 -11.21
CA THR A 258 4.02 -28.02 -12.14
C THR A 258 2.80 -28.76 -11.63
N ARG A 259 2.64 -28.97 -10.33
CA ARG A 259 1.51 -29.72 -9.76
C ARG A 259 0.37 -28.85 -9.25
N TYR A 260 0.59 -27.56 -9.07
CA TYR A 260 -0.42 -26.65 -8.53
C TYR A 260 -0.61 -25.41 -9.41
N PHE A 261 0.32 -24.46 -9.41
CA PHE A 261 0.08 -23.14 -10.02
C PHE A 261 -0.15 -23.18 -11.53
N SER A 262 0.48 -24.09 -12.26
CA SER A 262 0.26 -24.24 -13.71
C SER A 262 -0.96 -25.09 -14.07
N GLN A 263 -1.71 -25.58 -13.10
CA GLN A 263 -2.88 -26.43 -13.31
C GLN A 263 -4.18 -25.61 -13.40
N SER A 264 -5.24 -26.20 -13.96
CA SER A 264 -6.58 -25.59 -13.95
C SER A 264 -7.12 -25.46 -12.52
N VAL A 265 -8.06 -24.53 -12.29
CA VAL A 265 -8.70 -24.34 -10.97
C VAL A 265 -9.25 -25.64 -10.40
N SER A 266 -9.91 -26.46 -11.22
CA SER A 266 -10.46 -27.74 -10.79
C SER A 266 -9.39 -28.70 -10.27
N VAL A 267 -8.22 -28.72 -10.92
CA VAL A 267 -7.08 -29.55 -10.50
C VAL A 267 -6.42 -28.93 -9.27
N GLN A 268 -6.25 -27.61 -9.23
CA GLN A 268 -5.75 -26.91 -8.03
C GLN A 268 -6.61 -27.22 -6.81
N GLU A 269 -7.94 -27.15 -6.91
CA GLU A 269 -8.88 -27.51 -5.84
C GLU A 269 -8.65 -28.96 -5.36
N ALA A 270 -8.60 -29.91 -6.28
CA ALA A 270 -8.37 -31.31 -5.93
C ALA A 270 -7.00 -31.53 -5.26
N GLN A 271 -5.95 -30.89 -5.79
CA GLN A 271 -4.60 -30.97 -5.23
C GLN A 271 -4.54 -30.32 -3.84
N TYR A 272 -5.20 -29.18 -3.65
CA TYR A 272 -5.24 -28.45 -2.38
C TYR A 272 -5.70 -29.37 -1.24
N TYR A 273 -6.83 -30.06 -1.42
CA TYR A 273 -7.37 -30.96 -0.39
C TYR A 273 -6.63 -32.29 -0.27
N GLY A 274 -5.74 -32.62 -1.23
CA GLY A 274 -4.83 -33.76 -1.16
C GLY A 274 -3.48 -33.46 -0.48
N MET A 275 -3.19 -32.20 -0.17
CA MET A 275 -1.95 -31.78 0.50
C MET A 275 -1.99 -32.06 2.01
N SER A 276 -0.79 -32.11 2.62
CA SER A 276 -0.66 -32.12 4.08
C SER A 276 -1.16 -30.82 4.70
N ASP A 277 -1.55 -30.87 5.98
CA ASP A 277 -2.03 -29.70 6.73
C ASP A 277 -1.02 -28.56 6.73
N VAL A 278 0.27 -28.89 6.90
CA VAL A 278 1.37 -27.91 6.87
C VAL A 278 1.42 -27.16 5.54
N ASN A 279 1.27 -27.88 4.41
CA ASN A 279 1.30 -27.27 3.08
C ASN A 279 0.04 -26.44 2.80
N ARG A 280 -1.13 -26.90 3.26
CA ARG A 280 -2.38 -26.13 3.18
C ARG A 280 -2.30 -24.82 3.95
N SER A 281 -1.87 -24.87 5.20
CA SER A 281 -1.67 -23.67 6.02
C SER A 281 -0.64 -22.72 5.43
N ALA A 282 0.49 -23.25 4.92
CA ALA A 282 1.51 -22.44 4.24
C ALA A 282 0.97 -21.73 2.98
N LEU A 283 0.13 -22.43 2.20
CA LEU A 283 -0.46 -21.86 1.00
C LEU A 283 -1.53 -20.83 1.34
N ILE A 284 -2.47 -21.11 2.27
CA ILE A 284 -3.49 -20.14 2.69
C ILE A 284 -2.87 -18.85 3.22
N ASP A 285 -1.82 -18.95 4.03
CA ASP A 285 -1.07 -17.78 4.51
C ASP A 285 -0.55 -16.94 3.35
N ALA A 286 0.03 -17.57 2.33
CA ALA A 286 0.47 -16.87 1.12
C ALA A 286 -0.69 -16.28 0.31
N LEU A 287 -1.82 -16.99 0.16
CA LEU A 287 -3.00 -16.50 -0.56
C LEU A 287 -3.63 -15.28 0.13
N TYR A 288 -3.63 -15.25 1.46
CA TYR A 288 -4.10 -14.11 2.24
C TYR A 288 -3.22 -12.87 1.96
N HIS A 289 -1.89 -13.00 2.03
CA HIS A 289 -0.98 -11.89 1.76
C HIS A 289 -0.96 -11.46 0.28
N ALA A 290 -1.21 -12.38 -0.65
CA ALA A 290 -1.37 -12.06 -2.07
C ALA A 290 -2.71 -11.34 -2.35
N GLY A 291 -3.63 -11.31 -1.39
CA GLY A 291 -5.02 -10.92 -1.56
C GLY A 291 -5.22 -9.48 -2.02
N GLU A 292 -4.36 -8.53 -1.64
CA GLU A 292 -4.53 -7.10 -1.91
C GLU A 292 -4.77 -6.78 -3.40
N GLU A 293 -3.91 -7.27 -4.29
CA GLU A 293 -4.03 -7.05 -5.74
C GLU A 293 -5.29 -7.72 -6.32
N ILE A 294 -5.70 -8.86 -5.77
CA ILE A 294 -6.88 -9.59 -6.23
C ILE A 294 -8.14 -8.87 -5.74
N VAL A 295 -8.17 -8.39 -4.50
CA VAL A 295 -9.20 -7.52 -3.96
C VAL A 295 -9.32 -6.27 -4.83
N TRP A 296 -8.19 -5.60 -5.11
CA TRP A 296 -8.13 -4.41 -5.95
C TRP A 296 -8.69 -4.68 -7.34
N ARG A 297 -8.32 -5.80 -7.98
CA ARG A 297 -8.86 -6.21 -9.29
C ARG A 297 -10.37 -6.42 -9.23
N ILE A 298 -10.89 -7.19 -8.26
CA ILE A 298 -12.32 -7.48 -8.14
C ILE A 298 -13.13 -6.22 -7.81
N ASN A 299 -12.60 -5.36 -6.95
CA ASN A 299 -13.21 -4.07 -6.65
C ASN A 299 -13.24 -3.18 -7.88
N ASN A 300 -12.14 -3.04 -8.62
CA ASN A 300 -12.05 -2.17 -9.80
C ASN A 300 -12.97 -2.60 -10.96
N LEU A 301 -13.36 -3.86 -11.02
CA LEU A 301 -14.33 -4.36 -12.00
C LEU A 301 -15.79 -4.06 -11.62
N HIS A 302 -16.05 -3.31 -10.54
CA HIS A 302 -17.38 -2.75 -10.25
C HIS A 302 -17.84 -1.75 -11.33
N ALA A 303 -16.89 -1.10 -12.01
CA ALA A 303 -17.12 -0.12 -13.06
C ALA A 303 -15.96 -0.14 -14.08
N VAL A 304 -16.04 0.67 -15.13
CA VAL A 304 -14.93 0.81 -16.09
C VAL A 304 -13.91 1.77 -15.52
N THR A 305 -12.74 1.28 -15.15
CA THR A 305 -11.71 2.03 -14.41
C THR A 305 -10.41 2.21 -15.20
N ASN A 306 -9.60 3.19 -14.80
CA ASN A 306 -8.24 3.36 -15.31
C ASN A 306 -7.27 2.37 -14.63
N GLU A 307 -5.96 2.48 -14.90
CA GLU A 307 -4.95 1.60 -14.30
C GLU A 307 -4.71 1.80 -12.79
N TYR A 308 -5.29 2.86 -12.20
CA TYR A 308 -5.23 3.16 -10.78
C TYR A 308 -6.55 2.83 -10.06
N GLY A 309 -7.54 2.28 -10.76
CA GLY A 309 -8.86 1.96 -10.20
C GLY A 309 -9.86 3.12 -10.20
N VAL A 310 -9.50 4.27 -10.77
CA VAL A 310 -10.39 5.44 -10.88
C VAL A 310 -11.44 5.18 -11.96
N GLU A 311 -12.72 5.31 -11.61
CA GLU A 311 -13.84 5.16 -12.54
C GLU A 311 -13.79 6.22 -13.65
N TYR A 312 -13.99 5.77 -14.90
CA TYR A 312 -14.21 6.69 -16.00
C TYR A 312 -15.68 7.12 -16.05
N SER A 313 -15.89 8.42 -15.87
CA SER A 313 -17.21 9.03 -16.07
C SER A 313 -17.77 8.76 -17.46
N GLN A 314 -19.10 8.81 -17.58
CA GLN A 314 -19.77 8.65 -18.87
C GLN A 314 -19.24 9.66 -19.90
N ALA A 315 -19.02 10.92 -19.50
CA ALA A 315 -18.47 11.94 -20.40
C ALA A 315 -17.05 11.59 -20.86
N ARG A 316 -16.22 11.06 -19.95
CA ARG A 316 -14.86 10.64 -20.28
C ARG A 316 -14.85 9.46 -21.25
N LEU A 317 -15.66 8.43 -21.01
CA LEU A 317 -15.81 7.30 -21.94
C LEU A 317 -16.31 7.76 -23.32
N GLN A 318 -17.22 8.73 -23.38
CA GLN A 318 -17.70 9.28 -24.66
C GLN A 318 -16.65 10.12 -25.40
N SER A 319 -15.69 10.71 -24.68
CA SER A 319 -14.57 11.44 -25.29
C SER A 319 -13.47 10.53 -25.86
N MET A 320 -13.42 9.26 -25.45
CA MET A 320 -12.39 8.32 -25.86
C MET A 320 -12.53 7.87 -27.32
N GLY A 321 -11.38 7.70 -27.97
CA GLY A 321 -11.27 7.06 -29.28
C GLY A 321 -11.57 5.56 -29.22
N ALA A 322 -11.87 4.94 -30.38
CA ALA A 322 -12.13 3.50 -30.45
C ALA A 322 -10.92 2.66 -30.00
N GLY A 323 -9.69 3.12 -30.27
CA GLY A 323 -8.46 2.48 -29.79
C GLY A 323 -8.31 2.51 -28.28
N GLU A 324 -8.71 3.61 -27.61
CA GLU A 324 -8.69 3.70 -26.15
C GLU A 324 -9.72 2.74 -25.52
N LEU A 325 -10.94 2.70 -26.06
CA LEU A 325 -11.97 1.76 -25.61
C LEU A 325 -11.56 0.29 -25.83
N GLN A 326 -10.90 -0.01 -26.96
CA GLN A 326 -10.32 -1.34 -27.21
C GLN A 326 -9.21 -1.65 -26.21
N GLY A 327 -8.39 -0.66 -25.85
CA GLY A 327 -7.37 -0.78 -24.81
C GLY A 327 -7.98 -1.18 -23.46
N LEU A 328 -9.08 -0.55 -23.06
CA LEU A 328 -9.81 -0.93 -21.84
C LEU A 328 -10.41 -2.34 -21.93
N PHE A 329 -11.04 -2.69 -23.05
CA PHE A 329 -11.56 -4.04 -23.28
C PHE A 329 -10.46 -5.11 -23.21
N ASN A 330 -9.26 -4.80 -23.71
CA ASN A 330 -8.12 -5.70 -23.72
C ASN A 330 -7.55 -6.00 -22.33
N LYS A 331 -7.89 -5.19 -21.31
CA LYS A 331 -7.50 -5.42 -19.90
C LYS A 331 -8.33 -6.53 -19.23
N LEU A 332 -9.51 -6.86 -19.77
CA LEU A 332 -10.38 -7.89 -19.20
C LEU A 332 -9.77 -9.30 -19.33
N SER A 333 -10.22 -10.23 -18.49
CA SER A 333 -9.75 -11.62 -18.53
C SER A 333 -9.93 -12.24 -19.91
N ARG A 334 -9.10 -13.23 -20.23
CA ARG A 334 -9.13 -13.93 -21.52
C ARG A 334 -10.52 -14.52 -21.80
N THR A 335 -11.16 -15.11 -20.79
CA THR A 335 -12.48 -15.74 -20.89
C THR A 335 -13.56 -14.71 -21.22
N THR A 336 -13.57 -13.57 -20.53
CA THR A 336 -14.52 -12.49 -20.82
C THR A 336 -14.30 -11.89 -22.20
N ARG A 337 -13.04 -11.66 -22.60
CA ARG A 337 -12.72 -11.16 -23.95
C ARG A 337 -13.18 -12.12 -25.03
N ALA A 338 -13.01 -13.43 -24.84
CA ALA A 338 -13.52 -14.43 -25.77
C ALA A 338 -15.05 -14.39 -25.87
N ARG A 339 -15.75 -14.23 -24.74
CA ARG A 339 -17.22 -14.20 -24.68
C ARG A 339 -17.83 -12.93 -25.31
N TYR A 340 -17.24 -11.76 -25.06
CA TYR A 340 -17.79 -10.47 -25.49
C TYR A 340 -17.12 -9.89 -26.74
N GLY A 341 -16.00 -10.46 -27.20
CA GLY A 341 -15.18 -9.90 -28.27
C GLY A 341 -15.92 -9.74 -29.59
N GLY A 342 -16.77 -10.70 -29.97
CA GLY A 342 -17.60 -10.59 -31.18
C GLY A 342 -18.59 -9.43 -31.12
N GLN A 343 -19.25 -9.22 -29.97
CA GLN A 343 -20.18 -8.11 -29.77
C GLN A 343 -19.45 -6.77 -29.73
N PHE A 344 -18.28 -6.73 -29.10
CA PHE A 344 -17.46 -5.52 -29.01
C PHE A 344 -16.94 -5.11 -30.39
N ALA A 345 -16.47 -6.07 -31.20
CA ALA A 345 -16.04 -5.84 -32.57
C ALA A 345 -17.20 -5.38 -33.46
N ALA A 346 -18.38 -6.00 -33.35
CA ALA A 346 -19.57 -5.59 -34.10
C ALA A 346 -20.08 -4.18 -33.75
N ALA A 347 -19.73 -3.67 -32.56
CA ALA A 347 -20.06 -2.31 -32.13
C ALA A 347 -19.05 -1.25 -32.61
N GLN A 348 -17.97 -1.63 -33.31
CA GLN A 348 -16.98 -0.67 -33.82
C GLN A 348 -17.64 0.41 -34.69
N GLY A 349 -17.27 1.67 -34.46
CA GLY A 349 -17.89 2.83 -35.09
C GLY A 349 -19.15 3.36 -34.40
N GLN A 350 -19.75 2.60 -33.47
CA GLN A 350 -20.91 3.02 -32.68
C GLN A 350 -20.54 3.18 -31.20
N ARG A 351 -19.93 4.33 -30.85
CA ARG A 351 -19.32 4.58 -29.53
C ARG A 351 -20.23 4.25 -28.35
N GLY A 352 -21.50 4.68 -28.38
CA GLY A 352 -22.46 4.37 -27.32
C GLY A 352 -22.68 2.87 -27.10
N LYS A 353 -22.71 2.07 -28.17
CA LYS A 353 -22.82 0.61 -28.08
C LYS A 353 -21.53 -0.02 -27.60
N MET A 354 -20.36 0.45 -28.04
CA MET A 354 -19.06 -0.02 -27.54
C MET A 354 -18.95 0.16 -26.03
N ILE A 355 -19.34 1.32 -25.51
CA ILE A 355 -19.33 1.62 -24.07
C ILE A 355 -20.30 0.70 -23.32
N SER A 356 -21.49 0.45 -23.86
CA SER A 356 -22.46 -0.48 -23.27
C SER A 356 -21.91 -1.91 -23.18
N VAL A 357 -21.35 -2.44 -24.26
CA VAL A 357 -20.72 -3.77 -24.27
C VAL A 357 -19.52 -3.83 -23.34
N LEU A 358 -18.69 -2.78 -23.27
CA LEU A 358 -17.57 -2.70 -22.35
C LEU A 358 -18.03 -2.79 -20.89
N ARG A 359 -19.09 -2.05 -20.51
CA ARG A 359 -19.66 -2.12 -19.16
C ARG A 359 -20.18 -3.50 -18.82
N GLN A 360 -20.94 -4.12 -19.72
CA GLN A 360 -21.44 -5.48 -19.54
C GLN A 360 -20.30 -6.49 -19.39
N ALA A 361 -19.29 -6.40 -20.25
CA ALA A 361 -18.11 -7.24 -20.18
C ALA A 361 -17.34 -7.02 -18.88
N THR A 362 -17.19 -5.78 -18.42
CA THR A 362 -16.50 -5.45 -17.15
C THR A 362 -17.22 -6.05 -15.95
N THR A 363 -18.55 -5.90 -15.88
CA THR A 363 -19.36 -6.53 -14.82
C THR A 363 -19.26 -8.06 -14.86
N ALA A 364 -19.29 -8.66 -16.05
CA ALA A 364 -19.11 -10.10 -16.21
C ALA A 364 -17.70 -10.57 -15.81
N ASP A 365 -16.68 -9.76 -16.10
CA ASP A 365 -15.29 -10.05 -15.76
C ASP A 365 -15.09 -10.12 -14.26
N ARG A 366 -15.80 -9.29 -13.49
CA ARG A 366 -15.77 -9.32 -12.03
C ARG A 366 -16.13 -10.71 -11.48
N SER A 367 -17.21 -11.30 -11.99
CA SER A 367 -17.61 -12.67 -11.63
C SER A 367 -16.62 -13.70 -12.16
N GLN A 368 -16.13 -13.52 -13.40
CA GLN A 368 -15.18 -14.45 -14.01
C GLN A 368 -13.87 -14.54 -13.23
N VAL A 369 -13.31 -13.40 -12.81
CA VAL A 369 -12.10 -13.35 -11.97
C VAL A 369 -12.32 -14.13 -10.68
N ALA A 370 -13.48 -13.99 -10.03
CA ALA A 370 -13.81 -14.76 -8.83
C ALA A 370 -14.02 -16.25 -9.10
N GLU A 371 -14.63 -16.62 -10.23
CA GLU A 371 -14.77 -18.02 -10.66
C GLU A 371 -13.42 -18.68 -10.98
N ASP A 372 -12.44 -17.88 -11.42
CA ASP A 372 -11.09 -18.32 -11.72
C ASP A 372 -10.21 -18.51 -10.46
N LEU A 373 -10.68 -18.12 -9.27
CA LEU A 373 -9.99 -18.40 -8.01
C LEU A 373 -10.33 -19.78 -7.47
N THR A 374 -9.49 -20.36 -6.60
CA THR A 374 -9.82 -21.56 -5.79
C THR A 374 -10.68 -21.20 -4.57
N SER A 375 -11.28 -22.19 -3.91
CA SER A 375 -12.07 -22.01 -2.70
C SER A 375 -11.19 -21.49 -1.55
N ALA A 376 -9.94 -21.95 -1.47
CA ALA A 376 -8.95 -21.43 -0.52
C ALA A 376 -8.62 -19.96 -0.78
N ASN A 377 -8.47 -19.55 -2.05
CA ASN A 377 -8.32 -18.13 -2.41
C ASN A 377 -9.55 -17.31 -1.98
N ILE A 378 -10.76 -17.72 -2.38
CA ILE A 378 -11.97 -16.97 -2.04
C ILE A 378 -12.14 -16.87 -0.52
N TYR A 379 -11.87 -17.95 0.21
CA TYR A 379 -11.85 -17.95 1.67
C TYR A 379 -10.86 -16.93 2.24
N ALA A 380 -9.62 -16.89 1.73
CA ALA A 380 -8.61 -15.93 2.16
C ALA A 380 -8.99 -14.47 1.84
N LEU A 381 -9.67 -14.22 0.72
CA LEU A 381 -10.20 -12.89 0.38
C LEU A 381 -11.38 -12.50 1.28
N LEU A 382 -12.31 -13.42 1.54
CA LEU A 382 -13.46 -13.16 2.43
C LEU A 382 -13.04 -12.97 3.89
N ALA A 383 -11.89 -13.50 4.31
CA ALA A 383 -11.27 -13.17 5.58
C ALA A 383 -10.75 -11.71 5.66
N GLN A 384 -10.62 -11.03 4.52
CA GLN A 384 -10.25 -9.62 4.38
C GLN A 384 -11.48 -8.74 4.09
N GLY A 385 -12.63 -9.06 4.69
CA GLY A 385 -13.92 -8.48 4.30
C GLY A 385 -14.01 -6.94 4.35
N SER A 386 -13.13 -6.26 5.10
CA SER A 386 -13.03 -4.79 5.12
C SER A 386 -12.51 -4.20 3.82
N GLU A 387 -11.63 -4.91 3.12
CA GLU A 387 -10.98 -4.43 1.89
C GLU A 387 -11.86 -4.63 0.66
N LEU A 388 -12.86 -5.52 0.75
CA LEU A 388 -13.82 -5.79 -0.32
C LEU A 388 -15.00 -4.82 -0.28
N TYR A 389 -15.41 -4.34 -1.45
CA TYR A 389 -16.70 -3.68 -1.61
C TYR A 389 -17.83 -4.61 -1.16
N ASP A 390 -18.90 -4.03 -0.60
CA ASP A 390 -20.06 -4.83 -0.20
C ASP A 390 -20.59 -5.67 -1.36
N SER A 391 -20.64 -5.13 -2.58
CA SER A 391 -21.05 -5.91 -3.76
C SER A 391 -20.02 -6.98 -4.16
N SER A 392 -18.71 -6.74 -4.00
CA SER A 392 -17.66 -7.75 -4.27
C SER A 392 -17.82 -8.92 -3.30
N PHE A 393 -18.06 -8.60 -2.03
CA PHE A 393 -18.18 -9.58 -0.96
C PHE A 393 -19.51 -10.35 -1.06
N ARG A 394 -20.63 -9.63 -1.01
CA ARG A 394 -21.97 -10.18 -0.80
C ARG A 394 -22.58 -10.79 -2.05
N ASP A 395 -22.27 -10.22 -3.22
CA ASP A 395 -22.96 -10.55 -4.47
C ASP A 395 -22.08 -11.34 -5.43
N ILE A 396 -20.75 -11.34 -5.25
CA ILE A 396 -19.80 -12.08 -6.09
C ILE A 396 -19.15 -13.23 -5.32
N LEU A 397 -18.32 -12.93 -4.31
CA LEU A 397 -17.48 -13.95 -3.66
C LEU A 397 -18.29 -14.93 -2.79
N VAL A 398 -19.21 -14.44 -1.96
CA VAL A 398 -20.03 -15.30 -1.09
C VAL A 398 -20.85 -16.32 -1.90
N PRO A 399 -21.62 -15.93 -2.94
CA PRO A 399 -22.38 -16.90 -3.73
C PRO A 399 -21.52 -17.96 -4.40
N ILE A 400 -20.35 -17.59 -4.93
CA ILE A 400 -19.43 -18.54 -5.58
C ILE A 400 -18.88 -19.53 -4.54
N LEU A 401 -18.43 -19.05 -3.37
CA LEU A 401 -17.94 -19.94 -2.33
C LEU A 401 -19.05 -20.86 -1.81
N GLN A 402 -20.25 -20.34 -1.57
CA GLN A 402 -21.39 -21.12 -1.10
C GLN A 402 -21.73 -22.26 -2.07
N LYS A 403 -21.74 -21.97 -3.38
CA LYS A 403 -21.95 -22.99 -4.42
C LYS A 403 -20.90 -24.11 -4.33
N ARG A 404 -19.63 -23.76 -4.09
CA ARG A 404 -18.54 -24.74 -3.97
C ARG A 404 -18.58 -25.54 -2.67
N VAL A 405 -18.88 -24.88 -1.55
CA VAL A 405 -19.08 -25.56 -0.25
C VAL A 405 -20.27 -26.52 -0.32
N SER A 406 -21.36 -26.14 -0.99
CA SER A 406 -22.48 -27.04 -1.26
C SER A 406 -22.05 -28.27 -2.06
N ALA A 407 -21.33 -28.07 -3.17
CA ALA A 407 -20.91 -29.15 -4.05
C ALA A 407 -19.86 -30.09 -3.43
N ALA A 408 -18.84 -29.56 -2.75
CA ALA A 408 -17.70 -30.34 -2.27
C ALA A 408 -17.82 -30.78 -0.81
N HIS A 409 -18.55 -30.03 0.01
CA HIS A 409 -18.61 -30.21 1.48
C HIS A 409 -20.04 -30.39 2.00
N ARG A 410 -21.00 -30.68 1.12
CA ARG A 410 -22.42 -30.93 1.45
C ARG A 410 -23.05 -29.80 2.28
N ASN A 411 -22.67 -28.57 1.97
CA ASN A 411 -23.09 -27.38 2.71
C ASN A 411 -22.71 -27.38 4.20
N ASN A 412 -21.69 -28.15 4.59
CA ASN A 412 -21.19 -28.21 5.96
C ASN A 412 -19.99 -27.29 6.16
N LEU A 413 -20.21 -26.17 6.83
CA LEU A 413 -19.17 -25.17 7.10
C LEU A 413 -18.02 -25.73 7.95
N LEU A 414 -18.29 -26.56 8.95
CA LEU A 414 -17.25 -27.11 9.82
C LEU A 414 -16.28 -28.02 9.03
N VAL A 415 -16.83 -28.86 8.14
CA VAL A 415 -16.03 -29.72 7.25
C VAL A 415 -15.19 -28.87 6.32
N PHE A 416 -15.80 -27.85 5.71
CA PHE A 416 -15.08 -26.91 4.84
C PHE A 416 -13.92 -26.20 5.56
N LEU A 417 -14.15 -25.65 6.77
CA LEU A 417 -13.12 -24.93 7.52
C LEU A 417 -11.95 -25.84 7.89
N ARG A 418 -12.22 -27.05 8.40
CA ARG A 418 -11.16 -28.01 8.75
C ARG A 418 -10.37 -28.50 7.54
N ALA A 419 -11.05 -28.67 6.40
CA ALA A 419 -10.39 -29.09 5.16
C ALA A 419 -9.61 -27.95 4.49
N THR A 420 -10.08 -26.71 4.64
CA THR A 420 -9.50 -25.55 3.98
C THR A 420 -8.37 -24.97 4.81
N ASP A 421 -8.63 -24.63 6.07
CA ASP A 421 -7.71 -23.98 6.99
C ASP A 421 -7.48 -24.86 8.25
N PRO A 422 -6.73 -25.97 8.13
CA PRO A 422 -6.48 -26.87 9.25
C PRO A 422 -5.67 -26.22 10.38
N GLY A 423 -4.90 -25.16 10.07
CA GLY A 423 -4.13 -24.38 11.03
C GLY A 423 -4.93 -23.31 11.77
N ASN A 424 -6.21 -23.12 11.41
CA ASN A 424 -7.12 -22.15 12.02
C ASN A 424 -6.57 -20.70 11.96
N LEU A 425 -5.89 -20.36 10.86
CA LEU A 425 -5.24 -19.07 10.65
C LEU A 425 -6.24 -17.94 10.42
N LEU A 426 -7.30 -18.19 9.64
CA LEU A 426 -8.22 -17.17 9.13
C LEU A 426 -9.67 -17.38 9.57
N VAL A 427 -9.99 -18.45 10.30
CA VAL A 427 -11.38 -18.81 10.63
C VAL A 427 -12.10 -17.69 11.35
N SER A 428 -11.49 -17.10 12.40
CA SER A 428 -12.10 -15.96 13.09
C SER A 428 -12.39 -14.83 12.12
N ASN A 429 -11.39 -14.39 11.35
CA ASN A 429 -11.51 -13.30 10.39
C ASN A 429 -12.60 -13.55 9.33
N PHE A 430 -12.71 -14.78 8.83
CA PHE A 430 -13.74 -15.18 7.88
C PHE A 430 -15.14 -15.12 8.49
N ILE A 431 -15.34 -15.71 9.67
CA ILE A 431 -16.64 -15.71 10.36
C ILE A 431 -17.07 -14.30 10.75
N VAL A 432 -16.14 -13.51 11.29
CA VAL A 432 -16.30 -12.10 11.64
C VAL A 432 -16.72 -11.29 10.41
N SER A 433 -16.03 -11.46 9.28
CA SER A 433 -16.37 -10.76 8.03
C SER A 433 -17.75 -11.15 7.49
N LEU A 434 -18.13 -12.43 7.57
CA LEU A 434 -19.47 -12.89 7.20
C LEU A 434 -20.55 -12.30 8.11
N ALA A 435 -20.31 -12.23 9.43
CA ALA A 435 -21.23 -11.62 10.38
C ALA A 435 -21.43 -10.13 10.09
N GLN A 436 -20.35 -9.38 9.93
CA GLN A 436 -20.37 -7.95 9.61
C GLN A 436 -21.14 -7.66 8.32
N LYS A 437 -20.91 -8.45 7.27
CA LYS A 437 -21.53 -8.22 5.95
C LYS A 437 -22.93 -8.86 5.84
N GLY A 438 -23.49 -9.36 6.94
CA GLY A 438 -24.82 -9.98 6.97
C GLY A 438 -24.94 -11.21 6.07
N LYS A 439 -23.87 -12.00 5.98
CA LYS A 439 -23.79 -13.23 5.17
C LYS A 439 -23.44 -14.47 6.00
N LEU A 440 -23.41 -14.34 7.33
CA LEU A 440 -23.15 -15.47 8.23
C LEU A 440 -24.14 -16.62 8.03
N THR A 441 -25.43 -16.30 7.94
CA THR A 441 -26.51 -17.27 7.73
C THR A 441 -26.45 -18.00 6.39
N ALA A 442 -25.65 -17.53 5.43
CA ALA A 442 -25.43 -18.24 4.17
C ALA A 442 -24.61 -19.53 4.36
N PHE A 443 -23.84 -19.62 5.46
CA PHE A 443 -22.96 -20.76 5.76
C PHE A 443 -23.22 -21.39 7.13
N PHE A 444 -23.65 -20.61 8.13
CA PHE A 444 -23.81 -21.12 9.49
C PHE A 444 -24.95 -22.13 9.60
N PRO A 445 -24.76 -23.25 10.33
CA PRO A 445 -25.80 -24.22 10.56
C PRO A 445 -26.87 -23.67 11.50
N THR A 446 -28.10 -24.19 11.38
CA THR A 446 -29.19 -23.89 12.32
C THR A 446 -29.12 -24.72 13.60
N ASP A 447 -28.38 -25.83 13.59
CA ASP A 447 -28.19 -26.69 14.77
C ASP A 447 -27.18 -26.08 15.76
N ALA A 448 -27.58 -25.97 17.03
CA ALA A 448 -26.77 -25.34 18.06
C ALA A 448 -25.47 -26.11 18.39
N LEU A 449 -25.47 -27.45 18.30
CA LEU A 449 -24.28 -28.25 18.59
C LEU A 449 -23.23 -28.09 17.48
N GLU A 450 -23.67 -28.03 16.22
CA GLU A 450 -22.78 -27.70 15.10
C GLU A 450 -22.25 -26.27 15.19
N GLN A 451 -23.09 -25.31 15.59
CA GLN A 451 -22.63 -23.93 15.87
C GLN A 451 -21.52 -23.93 16.92
N GLN A 452 -21.68 -24.64 18.04
CA GLN A 452 -20.66 -24.74 19.10
C GLN A 452 -19.32 -25.29 18.57
N ARG A 453 -19.35 -26.31 17.70
CA ARG A 453 -18.13 -26.87 17.09
C ARG A 453 -17.40 -25.88 16.19
N ILE A 454 -18.12 -25.02 15.48
CA ILE A 454 -17.53 -23.94 14.69
C ILE A 454 -16.99 -22.85 15.62
N LEU A 455 -17.73 -22.52 16.68
CA LEU A 455 -17.31 -21.54 17.68
C LEU A 455 -16.06 -21.96 18.46
N GLU A 456 -15.77 -23.26 18.58
CA GLU A 456 -14.48 -23.73 19.11
C GLU A 456 -13.30 -23.26 18.24
N LEU A 457 -13.45 -23.34 16.91
CA LEU A 457 -12.44 -22.84 15.96
C LEU A 457 -12.35 -21.31 16.02
N VAL A 458 -13.49 -20.62 16.09
CA VAL A 458 -13.52 -19.16 16.24
C VAL A 458 -12.83 -18.74 17.52
N ALA A 459 -13.16 -19.35 18.67
CA ALA A 459 -12.60 -19.00 19.97
C ALA A 459 -11.09 -19.22 20.04
N SER A 460 -10.58 -20.33 19.51
CA SER A 460 -9.14 -20.60 19.50
C SER A 460 -8.31 -19.62 18.66
N SER A 461 -8.93 -18.99 17.66
CA SER A 461 -8.31 -17.92 16.86
C SER A 461 -8.55 -16.53 17.48
N ALA A 462 -9.80 -16.21 17.82
CA ALA A 462 -10.23 -14.90 18.33
C ALA A 462 -9.69 -14.58 19.73
N PHE A 463 -9.49 -15.60 20.58
CA PHE A 463 -9.08 -15.43 21.97
C PHE A 463 -7.63 -15.83 22.22
N LYS A 464 -6.80 -15.74 21.18
CA LYS A 464 -5.38 -16.09 21.23
C LYS A 464 -4.52 -15.02 21.91
N ASP A 465 -4.76 -13.75 21.58
CA ASP A 465 -3.97 -12.60 22.02
C ASP A 465 -4.81 -11.30 22.00
N GLU A 466 -4.25 -10.21 22.54
CA GLU A 466 -4.91 -8.89 22.66
C GLU A 466 -5.39 -8.33 21.31
N ASP A 467 -4.61 -8.54 20.26
CA ASP A 467 -4.88 -8.02 18.93
C ASP A 467 -6.06 -8.79 18.27
N SER A 468 -6.09 -10.11 18.42
CA SER A 468 -7.15 -10.98 17.93
C SER A 468 -8.50 -10.69 18.60
N ILE A 469 -8.51 -10.50 19.94
CA ILE A 469 -9.76 -10.25 20.67
C ILE A 469 -10.33 -8.86 20.38
N LEU A 470 -9.46 -7.88 20.14
CA LEU A 470 -9.83 -6.52 19.77
C LEU A 470 -10.44 -6.46 18.36
N LEU A 471 -9.91 -7.24 17.41
CA LEU A 471 -10.54 -7.41 16.10
C LEU A 471 -11.92 -8.06 16.21
N PHE A 472 -12.03 -9.09 17.07
CA PHE A 472 -13.27 -9.83 17.28
C PHE A 472 -14.36 -8.99 17.97
N SER A 473 -14.01 -8.14 18.94
CA SER A 473 -14.95 -7.42 19.81
C SER A 473 -15.97 -6.55 19.06
N ALA A 474 -15.57 -5.95 17.94
CA ALA A 474 -16.45 -5.12 17.12
C ALA A 474 -17.61 -5.90 16.48
N THR A 475 -17.47 -7.21 16.38
CA THR A 475 -18.43 -8.10 15.70
C THR A 475 -19.15 -9.03 16.63
N PHE A 476 -18.75 -9.05 17.89
CA PHE A 476 -19.25 -9.98 18.88
C PHE A 476 -20.78 -9.87 19.02
N ARG A 477 -21.34 -8.66 18.95
CA ARG A 477 -22.80 -8.42 18.96
C ARG A 477 -23.48 -9.06 17.76
N TYR A 478 -22.98 -8.81 16.55
CA TYR A 478 -23.55 -9.36 15.31
C TYR A 478 -23.48 -10.89 15.28
N LEU A 479 -22.43 -11.46 15.87
CA LEU A 479 -22.34 -12.90 16.01
C LEU A 479 -23.41 -13.41 17.00
N LEU A 480 -23.51 -12.81 18.19
CA LEU A 480 -24.48 -13.22 19.20
C LEU A 480 -25.93 -13.13 18.71
N THR A 481 -26.30 -12.14 17.89
CA THR A 481 -27.68 -12.02 17.37
C THR A 481 -28.07 -13.15 16.43
N VAL A 482 -27.11 -13.80 15.77
CA VAL A 482 -27.34 -14.90 14.82
C VAL A 482 -27.28 -16.28 15.50
N LEU A 483 -26.53 -16.42 16.58
CA LEU A 483 -26.35 -17.69 17.28
C LEU A 483 -27.59 -18.14 18.06
N GLU A 484 -27.76 -19.45 18.19
CA GLU A 484 -28.72 -20.07 19.10
C GLU A 484 -28.34 -19.77 20.57
N PRO A 485 -29.31 -19.69 21.51
CA PRO A 485 -29.03 -19.31 22.90
C PRO A 485 -27.95 -20.14 23.60
N SER A 486 -27.92 -21.46 23.36
CA SER A 486 -26.90 -22.35 23.94
C SER A 486 -25.52 -22.17 23.29
N ALA A 487 -25.45 -21.78 22.02
CA ALA A 487 -24.20 -21.44 21.33
C ALA A 487 -23.64 -20.08 21.80
N ARG A 488 -24.51 -19.10 22.08
CA ARG A 488 -24.12 -17.83 22.74
C ARG A 488 -23.47 -18.09 24.10
N HIS A 489 -24.10 -18.91 24.92
CA HIS A 489 -23.57 -19.27 26.23
C HIS A 489 -22.20 -19.95 26.12
N PHE A 490 -22.06 -20.91 25.19
CA PHE A 490 -20.79 -21.59 24.95
C PHE A 490 -19.65 -20.64 24.55
N LEU A 491 -19.92 -19.67 23.67
CA LEU A 491 -18.91 -18.68 23.27
C LEU A 491 -18.45 -17.82 24.45
N ILE A 492 -19.38 -17.42 25.32
CA ILE A 492 -19.07 -16.68 26.56
C ILE A 492 -18.23 -17.55 27.50
N GLN A 493 -18.57 -18.84 27.66
CA GLN A 493 -17.75 -19.76 28.45
C GLN A 493 -16.31 -19.85 27.92
N LYS A 494 -16.13 -19.91 26.60
CA LYS A 494 -14.79 -19.95 25.98
C LYS A 494 -14.01 -18.66 26.21
N MET A 495 -14.65 -17.49 26.11
CA MET A 495 -14.02 -16.21 26.40
C MET A 495 -13.61 -16.09 27.88
N VAL A 496 -14.45 -16.59 28.81
CA VAL A 496 -14.13 -16.58 30.24
C VAL A 496 -13.01 -17.59 30.57
N ALA A 497 -12.94 -18.70 29.84
CA ALA A 497 -11.91 -19.72 30.02
C ALA A 497 -10.54 -19.30 29.47
N SER A 498 -10.48 -18.42 28.47
CA SER A 498 -9.23 -17.87 27.95
C SER A 498 -8.61 -16.80 28.86
N ASP A 499 -9.37 -16.32 29.84
CA ASP A 499 -8.87 -15.36 30.82
C ASP A 499 -7.88 -16.01 31.80
N ASN A 500 -6.63 -15.54 31.78
CA ASN A 500 -5.55 -16.01 32.65
C ASN A 500 -5.46 -15.25 34.00
N GLY A 501 -6.36 -14.29 34.23
CA GLY A 501 -6.64 -13.66 35.52
C GLY A 501 -5.79 -12.45 35.94
N ARG A 502 -4.69 -12.08 35.27
CA ARG A 502 -3.84 -10.91 35.65
C ARG A 502 -3.00 -10.28 34.52
N SER A 503 -3.57 -10.03 33.35
CA SER A 503 -2.89 -9.27 32.28
C SER A 503 -3.77 -8.20 31.62
N SER A 504 -3.19 -7.39 30.74
CA SER A 504 -3.94 -6.49 29.85
C SER A 504 -5.02 -7.26 29.07
N TYR A 505 -4.73 -8.49 28.65
CA TYR A 505 -5.72 -9.40 28.06
C TYR A 505 -6.93 -9.69 28.98
N SER A 506 -6.72 -10.00 30.26
CA SER A 506 -7.81 -10.18 31.24
C SER A 506 -8.68 -8.93 31.40
N LYS A 507 -8.04 -7.75 31.36
CA LYS A 507 -8.74 -6.46 31.43
C LYS A 507 -9.61 -6.24 30.19
N LEU A 508 -9.13 -6.59 29.00
CA LEU A 508 -9.93 -6.54 27.76
C LEU A 508 -11.15 -7.48 27.83
N ILE A 509 -10.96 -8.73 28.25
CA ILE A 509 -12.07 -9.69 28.44
C ILE A 509 -13.09 -9.12 29.44
N THR A 510 -12.63 -8.62 30.59
CA THR A 510 -13.50 -8.06 31.62
C THR A 510 -14.33 -6.90 31.09
N VAL A 511 -13.72 -5.99 30.30
CA VAL A 511 -14.42 -4.84 29.70
C VAL A 511 -15.42 -5.28 28.66
N ILE A 512 -15.08 -6.26 27.80
CA ILE A 512 -16.03 -6.85 26.85
C ILE A 512 -17.22 -7.40 27.61
N LEU A 513 -17.02 -8.27 28.59
CA LEU A 513 -18.12 -8.90 29.33
C LEU A 513 -18.95 -7.87 30.11
N GLN A 514 -18.32 -6.87 30.73
CA GLN A 514 -18.98 -5.78 31.44
C GLN A 514 -19.83 -4.91 30.50
N TYR A 515 -19.34 -4.64 29.28
CA TYR A 515 -20.12 -3.91 28.29
C TYR A 515 -21.37 -4.69 27.86
N TYR A 516 -21.27 -6.00 27.63
CA TYR A 516 -22.41 -6.81 27.19
C TYR A 516 -23.48 -7.00 28.27
N ILE A 517 -23.10 -7.13 29.54
CA ILE A 517 -24.08 -7.20 30.63
C ILE A 517 -24.75 -5.83 30.89
N GLN A 518 -24.15 -4.72 30.46
CA GLN A 518 -24.74 -3.39 30.56
C GLN A 518 -25.65 -3.07 29.38
N GLU A 519 -25.18 -3.32 28.16
CA GLU A 519 -25.81 -2.84 26.92
C GLU A 519 -26.68 -3.89 26.19
N TYR A 520 -26.44 -5.18 26.42
CA TYR A 520 -27.05 -6.28 25.63
C TYR A 520 -27.56 -7.44 26.48
N GLN A 521 -28.22 -7.14 27.60
CA GLN A 521 -28.76 -8.16 28.52
C GLN A 521 -29.71 -9.14 27.85
N GLU A 522 -30.44 -8.69 26.83
CA GLU A 522 -31.37 -9.49 26.03
C GLU A 522 -30.69 -10.61 25.22
N LEU A 523 -29.38 -10.50 24.98
CA LEU A 523 -28.59 -11.52 24.28
C LEU A 523 -27.98 -12.55 25.24
N LEU A 524 -28.11 -12.36 26.56
CA LEU A 524 -27.47 -13.17 27.59
C LEU A 524 -28.47 -14.11 28.29
N SER A 525 -28.09 -15.37 28.45
CA SER A 525 -28.82 -16.31 29.32
C SER A 525 -28.56 -16.02 30.80
N PRO A 526 -29.44 -16.41 31.74
CA PRO A 526 -29.18 -16.28 33.17
C PRO A 526 -27.85 -16.91 33.60
N GLN A 527 -27.47 -18.05 33.02
CA GLN A 527 -26.20 -18.73 33.27
C GLN A 527 -25.01 -17.90 32.76
N SER A 528 -25.14 -17.29 31.57
CA SER A 528 -24.12 -16.36 31.04
C SER A 528 -23.95 -15.15 31.95
N THR A 529 -25.05 -14.55 32.40
CA THR A 529 -25.05 -13.39 33.30
C THR A 529 -24.33 -13.70 34.60
N ALA A 530 -24.62 -14.84 35.24
CA ALA A 530 -23.93 -15.27 36.45
C ALA A 530 -22.44 -15.50 36.22
N LEU A 531 -22.06 -16.15 35.12
CA LEU A 531 -20.66 -16.40 34.76
C LEU A 531 -19.88 -15.08 34.52
N ILE A 532 -20.51 -14.13 33.83
CA ILE A 532 -19.94 -12.79 33.60
C ILE A 532 -19.73 -12.06 34.93
N GLN A 533 -20.74 -12.04 35.81
CA GLN A 533 -20.64 -11.38 37.11
C GLN A 533 -19.53 -11.96 37.99
N GLN A 534 -19.40 -13.30 38.01
CA GLN A 534 -18.31 -13.97 38.72
C GLN A 534 -16.93 -13.59 38.16
N THR A 535 -16.81 -13.51 36.84
CA THR A 535 -15.56 -13.12 36.16
C THR A 535 -15.19 -11.67 36.47
N ILE A 536 -16.16 -10.75 36.43
CA ILE A 536 -15.95 -9.34 36.80
C ILE A 536 -15.56 -9.22 38.28
N ALA A 537 -16.21 -9.96 39.18
CA ALA A 537 -15.86 -9.96 40.60
C ALA A 537 -14.44 -10.49 40.85
N ARG A 538 -14.00 -11.49 40.09
CA ARG A 538 -12.64 -12.06 40.14
C ARG A 538 -11.57 -11.07 39.68
N ASN A 539 -11.80 -10.41 38.55
CA ASN A 539 -10.79 -9.56 37.90
C ASN A 539 -10.82 -8.11 38.37
N GLY A 540 -11.93 -7.67 38.96
CA GLY A 540 -12.21 -6.29 39.30
C GLY A 540 -12.95 -5.56 38.17
N ALA A 541 -14.01 -4.84 38.52
CA ALA A 541 -14.75 -4.02 37.56
C ALA A 541 -13.88 -2.88 37.03
N VAL A 542 -13.99 -2.58 35.75
CA VAL A 542 -13.27 -1.48 35.10
C VAL A 542 -14.21 -0.30 34.97
N ASP A 543 -13.78 0.90 35.41
CA ASP A 543 -14.60 2.10 35.23
C ASP A 543 -14.54 2.57 33.76
N ILE A 544 -15.49 2.12 32.95
CA ILE A 544 -15.58 2.44 31.52
C ILE A 544 -15.80 3.95 31.30
N ARG A 545 -16.39 4.66 32.27
CA ARG A 545 -16.76 6.09 32.14
C ARG A 545 -15.56 6.99 31.84
N ARG A 546 -14.36 6.62 32.30
CA ARG A 546 -13.13 7.38 32.00
C ARG A 546 -12.77 7.39 30.51
N TYR A 547 -13.16 6.34 29.77
CA TYR A 547 -12.90 6.21 28.34
C TYR A 547 -13.94 6.90 27.45
N LEU A 548 -15.04 7.34 28.06
CA LEU A 548 -16.10 8.13 27.43
C LEU A 548 -15.84 9.64 27.51
N LEU A 549 -14.75 10.07 28.18
CA LEU A 549 -14.36 11.46 28.25
C LEU A 549 -13.96 12.00 26.86
N THR A 550 -14.30 13.26 26.63
CA THR A 550 -14.05 13.94 25.35
C THR A 550 -12.95 15.00 25.51
N PRO A 551 -12.23 15.32 24.42
CA PRO A 551 -11.23 16.39 24.42
C PRO A 551 -11.84 17.80 24.27
N PHE A 552 -13.16 17.98 24.44
CA PHE A 552 -13.83 19.25 24.09
C PHE A 552 -13.39 20.44 24.93
N VAL A 553 -12.86 20.21 26.14
CA VAL A 553 -12.21 21.26 26.92
C VAL A 553 -11.01 21.79 26.16
N GLN A 554 -10.14 20.91 25.64
CA GLN A 554 -8.95 21.27 24.85
C GLN A 554 -9.36 21.93 23.52
N TRP A 555 -10.35 21.36 22.82
CA TRP A 555 -10.75 21.83 21.49
C TRP A 555 -11.34 23.23 21.51
N LYS A 556 -12.06 23.62 22.57
CA LYS A 556 -12.70 24.94 22.64
C LYS A 556 -11.79 26.06 23.15
N GLN A 557 -10.54 25.77 23.52
CA GLN A 557 -9.67 26.74 24.20
C GLN A 557 -9.35 27.97 23.35
N ASP A 558 -9.20 27.80 22.02
CA ASP A 558 -8.90 28.88 21.09
C ASP A 558 -10.16 29.54 20.49
N GLY A 559 -11.35 29.10 20.92
CA GLY A 559 -12.63 29.60 20.43
C GLY A 559 -12.94 29.16 19.00
N GLN A 560 -12.24 28.17 18.44
CA GLN A 560 -12.47 27.65 17.10
C GLN A 560 -12.66 26.13 17.12
N LEU A 561 -13.38 25.60 16.13
CA LEU A 561 -13.50 24.17 15.86
C LEU A 561 -13.33 23.97 14.35
N GLY A 562 -12.25 23.30 13.96
CA GLY A 562 -11.82 23.20 12.57
C GLY A 562 -11.80 21.76 12.06
N SER A 563 -12.13 21.60 10.78
CA SER A 563 -11.97 20.33 10.08
C SER A 563 -11.38 20.49 8.70
N LEU A 564 -10.73 19.42 8.25
CA LEU A 564 -10.25 19.25 6.89
C LEU A 564 -10.91 18.01 6.26
N SER A 565 -11.70 18.21 5.21
CA SER A 565 -12.23 17.13 4.36
C SER A 565 -11.42 17.00 3.08
N ILE A 566 -10.89 15.81 2.79
CA ILE A 566 -10.10 15.53 1.59
C ILE A 566 -10.94 14.66 0.64
N PHE A 567 -11.22 15.17 -0.57
CA PHE A 567 -12.00 14.50 -1.61
C PHE A 567 -11.08 13.97 -2.71
N HIS A 568 -11.32 12.74 -3.16
CA HIS A 568 -10.58 12.18 -4.29
C HIS A 568 -11.06 12.80 -5.62
N PRO A 569 -10.17 12.98 -6.64
CA PRO A 569 -10.52 13.62 -7.91
C PRO A 569 -11.29 12.71 -8.89
N ASP A 570 -12.28 11.95 -8.39
CA ASP A 570 -13.15 11.04 -9.15
C ASP A 570 -14.64 11.44 -9.07
N ASP A 571 -15.52 10.68 -9.72
CA ASP A 571 -16.96 10.98 -9.76
C ASP A 571 -17.63 10.85 -8.36
N ASP A 572 -17.16 9.92 -7.52
CA ASP A 572 -17.65 9.73 -6.16
C ASP A 572 -17.22 10.91 -5.27
N GLY A 573 -15.95 11.28 -5.32
CA GLY A 573 -15.39 12.44 -4.64
C GLY A 573 -16.03 13.74 -5.08
N ARG A 574 -16.31 13.92 -6.38
CA ARG A 574 -17.07 15.07 -6.91
C ARG A 574 -18.48 15.10 -6.33
N SER A 575 -19.18 13.97 -6.34
CA SER A 575 -20.55 13.87 -5.83
C SER A 575 -20.61 14.14 -4.33
N SER A 576 -19.67 13.59 -3.56
CA SER A 576 -19.51 13.82 -2.13
C SER A 576 -19.16 15.28 -1.82
N PHE A 577 -18.27 15.90 -2.61
CA PHE A 577 -17.91 17.31 -2.47
C PHE A 577 -19.13 18.21 -2.65
N VAL A 578 -19.88 18.00 -3.74
CA VAL A 578 -21.07 18.81 -4.05
C VAL A 578 -22.13 18.63 -2.97
N SER A 579 -22.40 17.39 -2.54
CA SER A 579 -23.34 17.10 -1.45
C SER A 579 -22.96 17.83 -0.15
N ASN A 580 -21.70 17.68 0.29
CA ASN A 580 -21.19 18.30 1.51
C ASN A 580 -21.25 19.84 1.43
N ALA A 581 -20.81 20.43 0.31
CA ALA A 581 -20.82 21.87 0.09
C ALA A 581 -22.25 22.45 0.08
N GLN A 582 -23.19 21.78 -0.59
CA GLN A 582 -24.60 22.17 -0.58
C GLN A 582 -25.20 22.11 0.82
N LEU A 583 -24.90 21.05 1.58
CA LEU A 583 -25.37 20.89 2.95
C LEU A 583 -24.86 22.00 3.87
N LEU A 584 -23.55 22.28 3.83
CA LEU A 584 -22.95 23.38 4.60
C LEU A 584 -23.54 24.73 4.23
N ARG A 585 -23.69 25.01 2.92
CA ARG A 585 -24.27 26.27 2.44
C ARG A 585 -25.72 26.44 2.91
N LYS A 586 -26.53 25.38 2.84
CA LYS A 586 -27.93 25.37 3.30
C LYS A 586 -28.04 25.64 4.80
N ASN A 587 -27.05 25.25 5.59
CA ASN A 587 -27.01 25.46 7.04
C ASN A 587 -26.33 26.77 7.47
N GLY A 588 -26.17 27.72 6.54
CA GLY A 588 -25.73 29.08 6.83
C GLY A 588 -24.22 29.29 6.89
N TYR A 589 -23.42 28.31 6.47
CA TYR A 589 -21.97 28.49 6.36
C TYR A 589 -21.62 29.40 5.18
N GLN A 590 -20.61 30.23 5.38
CA GLN A 590 -20.06 31.13 4.37
C GLN A 590 -18.79 30.55 3.77
N LEU A 591 -18.75 30.46 2.44
CA LEU A 591 -17.60 29.97 1.70
C LEU A 591 -16.52 31.06 1.55
N ARG A 592 -15.27 30.72 1.84
CA ARG A 592 -14.08 31.59 1.70
C ARG A 592 -12.86 30.75 1.30
N LEU A 593 -11.74 31.41 0.96
CA LEU A 593 -10.46 30.72 0.74
C LEU A 593 -9.94 30.14 2.07
N ALA A 594 -9.44 28.90 2.05
CA ALA A 594 -8.82 28.27 3.22
C ALA A 594 -7.34 28.63 3.29
N ASP A 595 -7.00 29.64 4.08
CA ASP A 595 -5.61 30.13 4.20
C ASP A 595 -4.62 29.06 4.65
N GLN A 596 -5.03 28.20 5.58
CA GLN A 596 -4.18 27.15 6.15
C GLN A 596 -3.78 26.07 5.14
N TYR A 597 -4.62 25.83 4.13
CA TYR A 597 -4.48 24.71 3.18
C TYR A 597 -4.37 25.18 1.72
N THR A 598 -4.10 26.47 1.50
CA THR A 598 -3.86 27.04 0.18
C THR A 598 -2.41 27.51 0.10
N PHE A 599 -1.66 26.95 -0.85
CA PHE A 599 -0.23 27.23 -1.01
C PHE A 599 0.04 28.15 -2.20
N ALA A 600 -0.53 29.35 -2.18
CA ALA A 600 -0.29 30.34 -3.23
C ALA A 600 1.16 30.84 -3.20
N SER A 601 1.81 30.87 -4.36
CA SER A 601 3.18 31.30 -4.58
C SER A 601 3.32 32.83 -4.49
N ASN A 602 2.25 33.58 -4.77
CA ASN A 602 2.23 35.05 -4.72
C ASN A 602 0.81 35.61 -4.51
N ALA A 603 0.71 36.94 -4.32
CA ALA A 603 -0.54 37.63 -4.06
C ALA A 603 -1.54 37.60 -5.23
N ALA A 604 -1.04 37.59 -6.48
CA ALA A 604 -1.91 37.54 -7.67
C ALA A 604 -2.59 36.18 -7.80
N GLU A 605 -1.86 35.10 -7.52
CA GLU A 605 -2.40 33.74 -7.47
C GLU A 605 -3.43 33.59 -6.36
N ARG A 606 -3.17 34.17 -5.18
CA ARG A 606 -4.16 34.22 -4.09
C ARG A 606 -5.44 34.94 -4.51
N GLN A 607 -5.34 36.13 -5.11
CA GLN A 607 -6.50 36.88 -5.61
C GLN A 607 -7.28 36.10 -6.68
N ARG A 608 -6.58 35.34 -7.53
CA ARG A 608 -7.21 34.45 -8.51
C ARG A 608 -8.05 33.39 -7.82
N PHE A 609 -7.53 32.69 -6.80
CA PHE A 609 -8.29 31.69 -6.05
C PHE A 609 -9.50 32.29 -5.32
N GLU A 610 -9.33 33.46 -4.70
CA GLU A 610 -10.43 34.22 -4.09
C GLU A 610 -11.53 34.55 -5.12
N SER A 611 -11.14 34.93 -6.34
CA SER A 611 -12.09 35.22 -7.43
C SER A 611 -12.87 33.98 -7.91
N ILE A 612 -12.22 32.81 -7.94
CA ILE A 612 -12.87 31.53 -8.30
C ILE A 612 -13.94 31.19 -7.25
N ILE A 613 -13.60 31.34 -5.97
CA ILE A 613 -14.53 31.10 -4.85
C ILE A 613 -15.70 32.09 -4.91
N ALA A 614 -15.44 33.38 -5.12
CA ALA A 614 -16.49 34.40 -5.22
C ALA A 614 -17.47 34.12 -6.38
N ARG A 615 -16.98 33.58 -7.50
CA ARG A 615 -17.79 33.22 -8.67
C ARG A 615 -18.53 31.88 -8.56
N THR A 616 -18.20 31.06 -7.57
CA THR A 616 -18.80 29.72 -7.41
C THR A 616 -20.31 29.78 -7.23
N GLY A 617 -20.82 30.76 -6.47
CA GLY A 617 -22.25 30.89 -6.18
C GLY A 617 -22.82 29.63 -5.53
N GLN A 618 -23.68 28.91 -6.27
CA GLN A 618 -24.25 27.60 -5.88
C GLN A 618 -23.73 26.43 -6.74
N ASN A 619 -22.84 26.69 -7.71
CA ASN A 619 -22.31 25.68 -8.61
C ASN A 619 -21.01 25.06 -8.07
N PHE A 620 -21.15 24.24 -7.03
CA PHE A 620 -20.01 23.58 -6.40
C PHE A 620 -19.30 22.55 -7.28
N GLY A 621 -19.96 22.06 -8.34
CA GLY A 621 -19.32 21.19 -9.33
C GLY A 621 -18.19 21.89 -10.06
N THR A 622 -18.37 23.16 -10.42
CA THR A 622 -17.31 23.98 -11.03
C THR A 622 -16.19 24.29 -10.05
N LEU A 623 -16.50 24.52 -8.77
CA LEU A 623 -15.48 24.72 -7.75
C LEU A 623 -14.60 23.48 -7.57
N PHE A 624 -15.21 22.29 -7.53
CA PHE A 624 -14.48 21.02 -7.47
C PHE A 624 -13.51 20.88 -8.66
N GLU A 625 -13.98 21.14 -9.88
CA GLU A 625 -13.13 21.09 -11.07
C GLU A 625 -11.98 22.09 -11.03
N ALA A 626 -12.22 23.30 -10.53
CA ALA A 626 -11.17 24.31 -10.36
C ALA A 626 -10.12 23.86 -9.33
N MET A 627 -10.54 23.35 -8.17
CA MET A 627 -9.63 22.83 -7.13
C MET A 627 -8.89 21.58 -7.57
N ARG A 628 -9.46 20.79 -8.49
CA ARG A 628 -8.77 19.65 -9.10
C ARG A 628 -7.63 20.09 -10.03
N GLN A 629 -7.81 21.23 -10.71
CA GLN A 629 -6.84 21.75 -11.67
C GLN A 629 -5.78 22.66 -11.03
N GLU A 630 -6.09 23.26 -9.88
CA GLU A 630 -5.26 24.25 -9.20
C GLU A 630 -5.16 23.96 -7.70
N PRO A 631 -3.97 24.07 -7.06
CA PRO A 631 -3.71 23.58 -5.71
C PRO A 631 -4.19 24.56 -4.61
N PHE A 632 -5.50 24.84 -4.56
CA PHE A 632 -6.10 25.65 -3.50
C PHE A 632 -7.20 24.91 -2.75
N SER A 633 -7.49 25.38 -1.54
CA SER A 633 -8.51 24.83 -0.66
C SER A 633 -9.55 25.89 -0.32
N ALA A 634 -10.80 25.47 -0.09
CA ALA A 634 -11.87 26.36 0.33
C ALA A 634 -12.32 26.02 1.76
N THR A 635 -12.90 26.97 2.48
CA THR A 635 -13.43 26.74 3.83
C THR A 635 -14.82 27.30 3.99
N PHE A 636 -15.67 26.55 4.68
CA PHE A 636 -17.03 26.93 5.05
C PHE A 636 -17.03 27.34 6.52
N VAL A 637 -17.39 28.59 6.82
CA VAL A 637 -17.28 29.15 8.17
C VAL A 637 -18.64 29.60 8.71
N LYS A 638 -18.90 29.32 9.99
CA LYS A 638 -20.09 29.78 10.73
C LYS A 638 -19.72 30.03 12.19
N LYS A 639 -20.33 31.03 12.82
CA LYS A 639 -20.20 31.27 14.27
C LYS A 639 -21.39 30.68 15.00
N VAL A 640 -21.16 29.83 15.99
CA VAL A 640 -22.19 29.15 16.79
C VAL A 640 -21.81 29.29 18.26
N ASN A 641 -22.69 29.88 19.07
CA ASN A 641 -22.49 30.08 20.51
C ASN A 641 -21.10 30.66 20.88
N GLY A 642 -20.65 31.68 20.14
CA GLY A 642 -19.36 32.32 20.38
C GLY A 642 -18.16 31.63 19.72
N ILE A 643 -18.28 30.35 19.33
CA ILE A 643 -17.21 29.55 18.71
C ILE A 643 -17.29 29.67 17.18
N VAL A 644 -16.14 29.80 16.52
CA VAL A 644 -16.04 29.78 15.06
C VAL A 644 -15.85 28.34 14.58
N ILE A 645 -16.80 27.82 13.81
CA ILE A 645 -16.70 26.50 13.19
C ILE A 645 -16.21 26.68 11.75
N SER A 646 -15.17 25.95 11.36
CA SER A 646 -14.63 25.91 10.00
C SER A 646 -14.62 24.48 9.44
N HIS A 647 -15.12 24.33 8.21
CA HIS A 647 -15.03 23.10 7.43
C HIS A 647 -14.24 23.38 6.17
N SER A 648 -12.93 23.12 6.22
CA SER A 648 -12.03 23.20 5.09
C SER A 648 -12.23 21.98 4.18
N VAL A 649 -12.24 22.22 2.87
CA VAL A 649 -12.38 21.22 1.82
C VAL A 649 -11.18 21.29 0.88
N HIS A 650 -10.62 20.12 0.56
CA HIS A 650 -9.47 19.96 -0.31
C HIS A 650 -9.74 18.85 -1.33
N VAL A 651 -9.31 19.03 -2.59
CA VAL A 651 -9.35 17.97 -3.60
C VAL A 651 -7.93 17.43 -3.76
N TYR A 652 -7.76 16.13 -3.56
CA TYR A 652 -6.48 15.47 -3.71
C TYR A 652 -5.94 15.68 -5.13
N GLY A 653 -4.72 16.19 -5.24
CA GLY A 653 -4.03 16.41 -6.52
C GLY A 653 -2.94 15.37 -6.75
N ASP A 654 -1.93 15.39 -5.86
CA ASP A 654 -0.77 14.50 -5.92
C ASP A 654 -0.21 14.25 -4.51
N GLN A 655 0.72 13.30 -4.43
CA GLN A 655 1.35 12.87 -3.18
C GLN A 655 2.10 14.00 -2.45
N GLU A 656 2.79 14.88 -3.16
CA GLU A 656 3.58 15.97 -2.56
C GLU A 656 2.67 17.06 -1.97
N SER A 657 1.64 17.45 -2.71
CA SER A 657 0.59 18.34 -2.25
C SER A 657 -0.12 17.77 -1.03
N GLN A 658 -0.49 16.49 -1.07
CA GLN A 658 -1.15 15.82 0.05
C GLN A 658 -0.26 15.75 1.29
N GLN A 659 1.04 15.50 1.12
CA GLN A 659 2.00 15.52 2.21
C GLN A 659 2.07 16.91 2.88
N ARG A 660 2.07 17.99 2.09
CA ARG A 660 2.05 19.37 2.61
C ARG A 660 0.76 19.70 3.35
N VAL A 661 -0.39 19.29 2.82
CA VAL A 661 -1.70 19.46 3.49
C VAL A 661 -1.71 18.72 4.83
N MET A 662 -1.24 17.46 4.86
CA MET A 662 -1.17 16.66 6.08
C MET A 662 -0.24 17.27 7.12
N LEU A 663 0.92 17.77 6.70
CA LEU A 663 1.85 18.47 7.59
C LEU A 663 1.19 19.70 8.25
N ARG A 664 0.45 20.50 7.48
CA ARG A 664 -0.30 21.66 7.99
C ARG A 664 -1.42 21.27 8.94
N PHE A 665 -2.11 20.16 8.70
CA PHE A 665 -3.13 19.65 9.62
C PHE A 665 -2.51 19.23 10.95
N LEU A 666 -1.44 18.44 10.91
CA LEU A 666 -0.78 17.92 12.12
C LEU A 666 -0.11 19.01 12.97
N GLN A 667 0.41 20.06 12.33
CA GLN A 667 0.99 21.23 13.02
C GLN A 667 -0.06 22.29 13.39
N GLY A 668 -1.26 22.22 12.82
CA GLY A 668 -2.33 23.19 13.00
C GLY A 668 -3.31 22.82 14.11
N ASN A 669 -4.31 23.68 14.31
CA ASN A 669 -5.30 23.54 15.37
C ASN A 669 -6.52 22.71 14.99
N ASP A 670 -6.82 22.46 13.71
CA ASP A 670 -8.03 21.75 13.30
C ASP A 670 -8.19 20.36 13.95
N GLU A 671 -9.32 20.12 14.59
CA GLU A 671 -9.59 18.91 15.38
C GLU A 671 -9.86 17.69 14.50
N MET A 672 -10.61 17.87 13.40
CA MET A 672 -11.14 16.77 12.60
C MET A 672 -10.48 16.65 11.22
N LEU A 673 -10.08 15.43 10.87
CA LEU A 673 -9.74 15.03 9.51
C LEU A 673 -10.81 14.09 8.96
N ALA A 674 -11.42 14.46 7.83
CA ALA A 674 -12.43 13.68 7.16
C ALA A 674 -11.91 13.14 5.83
N GLN A 675 -11.77 11.82 5.76
CA GLN A 675 -11.45 11.09 4.54
C GLN A 675 -12.73 10.98 3.69
N ARG A 676 -12.70 11.42 2.43
CA ARG A 676 -13.85 11.36 1.52
C ARG A 676 -13.49 10.59 0.25
N GLY A 677 -14.44 9.79 -0.23
CA GLY A 677 -14.25 8.82 -1.31
C GLY A 677 -14.05 7.40 -0.77
N HIS A 678 -13.65 6.48 -1.65
CA HIS A 678 -13.51 5.06 -1.32
C HIS A 678 -12.43 4.71 -0.28
N SER A 679 -12.50 3.48 0.26
CA SER A 679 -11.66 3.00 1.38
C SER A 679 -10.18 2.86 1.06
N TYR A 680 -9.84 2.48 -0.17
CA TYR A 680 -8.45 2.31 -0.60
C TYR A 680 -7.72 3.64 -0.81
N TRP A 681 -8.44 4.77 -0.92
CA TRP A 681 -7.83 6.11 -0.93
C TRP A 681 -7.29 6.54 0.43
N ARG A 682 -7.58 5.80 1.49
CA ARG A 682 -7.05 6.10 2.83
C ARG A 682 -5.54 6.08 2.87
N SER A 683 -4.90 5.19 2.12
CA SER A 683 -3.44 5.11 2.09
C SER A 683 -2.85 6.42 1.57
N GLU A 684 -3.28 6.84 0.38
CA GLU A 684 -2.83 8.07 -0.26
C GLU A 684 -3.22 9.33 0.52
N GLN A 685 -4.42 9.37 1.12
CA GLN A 685 -4.92 10.56 1.80
C GLN A 685 -4.39 10.70 3.23
N ILE A 686 -4.11 9.61 3.95
CA ILE A 686 -3.78 9.63 5.39
C ILE A 686 -2.50 8.86 5.72
N THR A 687 -2.45 7.54 5.49
CA THR A 687 -1.37 6.74 6.10
C THR A 687 -0.02 7.00 5.46
N ASP A 688 0.05 7.03 4.14
CA ASP A 688 1.28 7.21 3.38
C ASP A 688 1.90 8.60 3.61
N PRO A 689 1.15 9.72 3.54
CA PRO A 689 1.75 11.03 3.80
C PRO A 689 2.25 11.15 5.24
N ILE A 690 1.56 10.59 6.25
CA ILE A 690 2.04 10.61 7.63
C ILE A 690 3.32 9.77 7.79
N ASN A 691 3.34 8.54 7.25
CA ASN A 691 4.52 7.68 7.29
C ASN A 691 5.72 8.36 6.64
N GLN A 692 5.54 8.97 5.48
CA GLN A 692 6.61 9.69 4.77
C GLN A 692 7.09 10.93 5.53
N LEU A 693 6.19 11.65 6.21
CA LEU A 693 6.56 12.77 7.09
C LEU A 693 7.36 12.29 8.31
N GLN A 694 7.06 11.11 8.86
CA GLN A 694 7.85 10.49 9.94
C GLN A 694 9.23 10.03 9.44
N GLU A 695 9.28 9.33 8.30
CA GLU A 695 10.53 8.85 7.68
C GLU A 695 11.47 10.01 7.32
N SER A 696 10.92 11.10 6.79
CA SER A 696 11.65 12.33 6.50
C SER A 696 11.89 13.23 7.73
N LYS A 697 11.45 12.80 8.93
CA LYS A 697 11.59 13.52 10.21
C LYS A 697 10.98 14.93 10.22
N GLN A 698 9.99 15.18 9.37
CA GLN A 698 9.25 16.45 9.33
C GLN A 698 8.19 16.53 10.45
N ILE A 699 7.76 15.38 10.98
CA ILE A 699 6.92 15.27 12.17
C ILE A 699 7.56 14.30 13.18
N SER A 700 7.15 14.45 14.44
CA SER A 700 7.55 13.60 15.57
C SER A 700 6.34 13.17 16.40
N ALA A 701 6.55 12.31 17.40
CA ALA A 701 5.52 11.95 18.37
C ALA A 701 4.91 13.18 19.07
N GLN A 702 5.67 14.28 19.23
CA GLN A 702 5.16 15.53 19.80
C GLN A 702 4.05 16.14 18.93
N ASN A 703 4.18 16.08 17.60
CA ASN A 703 3.15 16.61 16.70
C ASN A 703 1.86 15.78 16.77
N LEU A 704 1.99 14.45 16.87
CA LEU A 704 0.85 13.53 16.96
C LEU A 704 0.13 13.64 18.31
N ASN A 705 0.87 13.86 19.40
CA ASN A 705 0.31 13.98 20.75
C ASN A 705 -0.10 15.41 21.13
N ALA A 706 0.19 16.41 20.29
CA ALA A 706 -0.08 17.82 20.60
C ALA A 706 -1.57 18.11 20.85
N LYS A 707 -2.45 17.39 20.14
CA LYS A 707 -3.90 17.53 20.26
C LYS A 707 -4.55 16.18 19.97
N GLN A 708 -5.53 15.78 20.79
CA GLN A 708 -6.34 14.60 20.49
C GLN A 708 -7.18 14.89 19.25
N ARG A 709 -6.96 14.14 18.17
CA ARG A 709 -7.60 14.37 16.87
C ARG A 709 -8.87 13.55 16.73
N PHE A 710 -9.68 13.90 15.74
CA PHE A 710 -10.86 13.16 15.34
C PHE A 710 -10.76 12.74 13.87
N LEU A 711 -10.96 11.46 13.57
CA LEU A 711 -11.03 10.97 12.19
C LEU A 711 -12.47 10.62 11.84
N SER A 712 -13.00 11.26 10.81
CA SER A 712 -14.23 10.83 10.14
C SER A 712 -13.86 10.06 8.89
N LEU A 713 -13.98 8.73 8.92
CA LEU A 713 -13.72 7.90 7.75
C LEU A 713 -14.98 7.76 6.93
N GLY A 714 -15.00 8.41 5.75
CA GLY A 714 -16.12 8.35 4.81
C GLY A 714 -16.32 6.99 4.14
N SER A 715 -15.45 6.02 4.43
CA SER A 715 -15.31 4.73 3.74
C SER A 715 -15.23 3.52 4.69
N CYS A 716 -15.37 2.32 4.15
CA CYS A 716 -15.21 1.04 4.85
C CYS A 716 -13.82 0.94 5.48
N GLY A 717 -13.70 1.06 6.80
CA GLY A 717 -12.44 0.86 7.51
C GLY A 717 -12.32 -0.55 8.06
N GLY A 718 -13.40 -1.08 8.62
CA GLY A 718 -13.27 -2.24 9.49
C GLY A 718 -12.34 -1.97 10.69
N VAL A 719 -12.17 -2.97 11.55
CA VAL A 719 -11.44 -2.80 12.81
C VAL A 719 -9.93 -2.71 12.60
N LYS A 720 -9.36 -3.44 11.64
CA LYS A 720 -7.91 -3.41 11.36
C LYS A 720 -7.42 -2.01 11.03
N VAL A 721 -8.21 -1.27 10.24
CA VAL A 721 -7.92 0.13 9.92
C VAL A 721 -8.06 1.01 11.14
N TYR A 722 -9.09 0.77 11.97
CA TYR A 722 -9.24 1.46 13.25
C TYR A 722 -7.97 1.30 14.09
N THR A 723 -7.45 0.07 14.21
CA THR A 723 -6.20 -0.24 14.91
C THR A 723 -5.00 0.45 14.27
N LYS A 724 -4.84 0.35 12.95
CA LYS A 724 -3.73 0.99 12.20
C LYS A 724 -3.71 2.50 12.41
N LEU A 725 -4.85 3.16 12.28
CA LEU A 725 -4.97 4.61 12.47
C LEU A 725 -4.78 5.00 13.93
N ASN A 726 -5.35 4.25 14.87
CA ASN A 726 -5.17 4.52 16.29
C ASN A 726 -3.70 4.45 16.70
N ARG A 727 -2.97 3.42 16.22
CA ARG A 727 -1.51 3.30 16.41
C ARG A 727 -0.74 4.42 15.70
N LEU A 728 -1.13 4.79 14.47
CA LEU A 728 -0.49 5.88 13.72
C LEU A 728 -0.57 7.22 14.45
N PHE A 729 -1.66 7.47 15.17
CA PHE A 729 -1.86 8.65 16.03
C PHE A 729 -1.49 8.40 17.50
N LEU A 730 -0.75 7.33 17.80
CA LEU A 730 -0.25 7.00 19.14
C LEU A 730 -1.35 6.95 20.24
N GLY A 731 -2.55 6.50 19.88
CA GLY A 731 -3.72 6.47 20.78
C GLY A 731 -4.39 7.83 21.03
N HIS A 732 -3.84 8.92 20.48
CA HIS A 732 -4.39 10.28 20.61
C HIS A 732 -5.41 10.62 19.52
N VAL A 733 -6.33 9.70 19.24
CA VAL A 733 -7.35 9.87 18.21
C VAL A 733 -8.67 9.20 18.57
N ASP A 734 -9.78 9.88 18.26
CA ASP A 734 -11.11 9.29 18.24
C ASP A 734 -11.56 9.11 16.78
N ILE A 735 -12.17 7.97 16.47
CA ILE A 735 -12.48 7.62 15.09
C ILE A 735 -13.96 7.28 14.96
N LEU A 736 -14.63 7.97 14.02
CA LEU A 736 -15.86 7.52 13.40
C LEU A 736 -15.53 6.78 12.13
N ALA A 737 -15.94 5.51 12.04
CA ALA A 737 -15.73 4.69 10.85
C ALA A 737 -16.91 3.74 10.65
N THR A 738 -17.13 3.31 9.41
CA THR A 738 -18.05 2.21 9.13
C THR A 738 -17.30 0.90 8.90
N ILE A 739 -17.91 -0.20 9.34
CA ILE A 739 -17.48 -1.57 9.06
C ILE A 739 -18.06 -2.06 7.71
N GLY A 740 -19.18 -1.46 7.28
CA GLY A 740 -19.82 -1.67 5.99
C GLY A 740 -19.59 -0.50 5.03
N THR A 741 -20.50 -0.27 4.08
CA THR A 741 -20.42 0.87 3.15
C THR A 741 -20.64 2.21 3.85
N GLY A 742 -19.76 3.18 3.59
CA GLY A 742 -19.90 4.55 4.06
C GLY A 742 -20.93 5.28 3.22
N MET A 743 -21.85 6.01 3.85
CA MET A 743 -22.90 6.73 3.14
C MET A 743 -22.75 8.23 3.33
N ALA A 744 -22.71 8.99 2.22
CA ALA A 744 -22.66 10.45 2.26
C ALA A 744 -23.81 11.04 3.08
N MET A 745 -25.00 10.42 3.02
CA MET A 745 -26.18 10.79 3.82
C MET A 745 -26.01 10.60 5.33
N ILE A 746 -24.97 9.91 5.80
CA ILE A 746 -24.58 9.83 7.21
C ILE A 746 -23.38 10.74 7.46
N ASN A 747 -22.31 10.58 6.67
CA ASN A 747 -21.04 11.26 6.91
C ASN A 747 -21.16 12.80 6.79
N ASP A 748 -21.90 13.31 5.80
CA ASP A 748 -22.10 14.75 5.61
C ASP A 748 -22.86 15.37 6.79
N PRO A 749 -24.08 14.89 7.15
CA PRO A 749 -24.79 15.46 8.29
C PRO A 749 -24.09 15.20 9.62
N TYR A 750 -23.45 14.04 9.82
CA TYR A 750 -22.69 13.79 11.05
C TYR A 750 -21.59 14.84 11.22
N ASN A 751 -20.72 15.02 10.23
CA ASN A 751 -19.59 15.94 10.30
C ASN A 751 -20.01 17.40 10.52
N LEU A 752 -21.13 17.81 9.90
CA LEU A 752 -21.71 19.13 10.13
C LEU A 752 -22.23 19.27 11.57
N HIS A 753 -23.10 18.35 11.99
CA HIS A 753 -23.77 18.48 13.28
C HIS A 753 -22.84 18.21 14.46
N PHE A 754 -21.77 17.44 14.26
CA PHE A 754 -20.75 17.15 15.27
C PHE A 754 -20.22 18.43 15.92
N PHE A 755 -19.65 19.35 15.13
CA PHE A 755 -19.12 20.60 15.71
C PHE A 755 -20.19 21.56 16.20
N GLU A 756 -21.37 21.61 15.55
CA GLU A 756 -22.47 22.43 16.05
C GLU A 756 -22.96 21.94 17.42
N ILE A 757 -23.04 20.63 17.62
CA ILE A 757 -23.39 20.03 18.91
C ILE A 757 -22.28 20.31 19.93
N VAL A 758 -21.01 20.11 19.58
CA VAL A 758 -19.88 20.42 20.47
C VAL A 758 -19.93 21.90 20.88
N ALA A 759 -20.11 22.84 19.96
CA ALA A 759 -20.16 24.27 20.25
C ALA A 759 -21.35 24.69 21.14
N ASN A 760 -22.51 24.06 20.98
CA ASN A 760 -23.72 24.40 21.72
C ASN A 760 -23.82 23.76 23.12
N ASN A 761 -22.92 22.83 23.48
CA ASN A 761 -23.03 22.06 24.72
C ASN A 761 -21.83 22.27 25.65
N SER A 762 -21.93 21.78 26.88
CA SER A 762 -20.84 21.81 27.86
C SER A 762 -19.58 21.10 27.32
N SER A 763 -18.40 21.60 27.69
CA SER A 763 -17.13 20.91 27.42
C SER A 763 -16.95 19.62 28.21
N SER A 764 -17.78 19.37 29.22
CA SER A 764 -17.80 18.13 30.01
C SER A 764 -18.66 17.01 29.39
N MET A 765 -19.23 17.25 28.21
CA MET A 765 -20.07 16.28 27.50
C MET A 765 -19.26 15.02 27.17
N THR A 766 -19.83 13.84 27.39
CA THR A 766 -19.20 12.56 27.07
C THR A 766 -19.44 12.14 25.63
N TRP A 767 -18.72 11.11 25.15
CA TRP A 767 -18.98 10.48 23.87
C TRP A 767 -20.39 9.87 23.79
N GLU A 768 -20.93 9.39 24.90
CA GLU A 768 -22.29 8.85 25.00
C GLU A 768 -23.35 9.96 24.84
N ASP A 769 -23.14 11.11 25.47
CA ASP A 769 -24.01 12.29 25.29
C ASP A 769 -24.01 12.76 23.83
N LEU A 770 -22.85 12.78 23.20
CA LEU A 770 -22.74 13.13 21.78
C LEU A 770 -23.49 12.12 20.91
N ALA A 771 -23.26 10.82 21.10
CA ALA A 771 -23.93 9.76 20.34
C ALA A 771 -25.46 9.89 20.42
N ARG A 772 -26.01 10.17 21.61
CA ARG A 772 -27.45 10.46 21.79
C ARG A 772 -27.90 11.68 20.99
N LYS A 773 -27.11 12.77 20.98
CA LYS A 773 -27.45 14.01 20.24
C LYS A 773 -27.31 13.84 18.72
N THR A 774 -26.46 12.93 18.24
CA THR A 774 -26.30 12.61 16.81
C THR A 774 -27.18 11.45 16.34
N ALA A 775 -27.94 10.80 17.23
CA ALA A 775 -28.72 9.60 16.91
C ALA A 775 -29.70 9.78 15.73
N PHE A 776 -30.23 11.00 15.53
CA PHE A 776 -31.13 11.29 14.41
C PHE A 776 -30.48 11.08 13.03
N VAL A 777 -29.15 11.24 12.93
CA VAL A 777 -28.38 10.98 11.69
C VAL A 777 -28.43 9.50 11.31
N PHE A 778 -28.54 8.63 12.31
CA PHE A 778 -28.56 7.16 12.17
C PHE A 778 -29.99 6.57 12.21
N SER A 779 -31.01 7.40 12.04
CA SER A 779 -32.41 6.97 12.10
C SER A 779 -32.81 6.04 10.94
N GLY A 780 -33.84 5.20 11.17
CA GLY A 780 -34.35 4.25 10.17
C GLY A 780 -33.48 3.01 9.95
N GLY A 781 -32.67 2.61 10.94
CA GLY A 781 -31.76 1.47 10.86
C GLY A 781 -30.49 1.74 10.04
N ARG A 782 -30.26 2.99 9.64
CA ARG A 782 -29.09 3.41 8.86
C ARG A 782 -27.88 3.57 9.79
N GLY A 783 -26.77 2.93 9.44
CA GLY A 783 -25.50 3.09 10.16
C GLY A 783 -25.36 2.26 11.43
N GLN A 784 -26.06 1.12 11.53
CA GLN A 784 -25.75 0.12 12.58
C GLN A 784 -24.28 -0.32 12.54
N ASP A 785 -23.68 -0.29 11.35
CA ASP A 785 -22.30 -0.71 11.11
C ASP A 785 -21.26 0.39 11.37
N TYR A 786 -21.68 1.55 11.90
CA TYR A 786 -20.76 2.62 12.27
C TYR A 786 -20.18 2.39 13.67
N LEU A 787 -18.86 2.27 13.72
CA LEU A 787 -18.05 2.44 14.92
C LEU A 787 -17.99 3.92 15.27
N GLN A 788 -18.63 4.30 16.36
CA GLN A 788 -18.58 5.65 16.92
C GLN A 788 -17.57 5.71 18.07
N PRO A 789 -16.94 6.88 18.34
CA PRO A 789 -16.16 7.06 19.55
C PRO A 789 -16.97 6.68 20.80
N GLY A 790 -16.32 6.07 21.78
CA GLY A 790 -16.97 5.59 23.00
C GLY A 790 -17.71 4.25 22.84
N CYS A 791 -17.78 3.66 21.64
CA CYS A 791 -18.20 2.27 21.51
C CYS A 791 -17.17 1.31 22.12
N LEU A 792 -17.56 0.04 22.34
CA LEU A 792 -16.67 -0.98 22.92
C LEU A 792 -15.31 -1.05 22.22
N THR A 793 -15.28 -1.08 20.88
CA THR A 793 -14.02 -1.13 20.11
C THR A 793 -13.12 0.07 20.44
N SER A 794 -13.68 1.27 20.52
CA SER A 794 -12.95 2.50 20.86
C SER A 794 -12.39 2.43 22.29
N ILE A 795 -13.19 1.95 23.25
CA ILE A 795 -12.79 1.80 24.65
C ILE A 795 -11.62 0.81 24.79
N LEU A 796 -11.69 -0.35 24.11
CA LEU A 796 -10.67 -1.39 24.18
C LEU A 796 -9.32 -0.91 23.62
N HIS A 797 -9.32 -0.14 22.54
CA HIS A 797 -8.12 0.46 21.99
C HIS A 797 -7.45 1.42 22.99
N LYS A 798 -8.23 2.32 23.62
CA LYS A 798 -7.71 3.24 24.65
C LYS A 798 -7.10 2.50 25.84
N ILE A 799 -7.74 1.41 26.28
CA ILE A 799 -7.20 0.56 27.36
C ILE A 799 -5.85 -0.03 26.99
N LEU A 800 -5.73 -0.57 25.77
CA LEU A 800 -4.50 -1.21 25.29
C LEU A 800 -3.36 -0.19 25.16
N ASP A 801 -3.63 0.99 24.62
CA ASP A 801 -2.62 2.04 24.48
C ASP A 801 -2.13 2.55 25.83
N GLU A 802 -3.03 2.76 26.80
CA GLU A 802 -2.66 3.13 28.18
C GLU A 802 -1.74 2.08 28.81
N ASP A 803 -2.07 0.80 28.69
CA ASP A 803 -1.28 -0.28 29.27
C ASP A 803 0.12 -0.38 28.63
N ILE A 804 0.25 -0.18 27.31
CA ILE A 804 1.55 -0.16 26.61
C ILE A 804 2.42 0.99 27.11
N LEU A 805 1.84 2.19 27.23
CA LEU A 805 2.53 3.38 27.75
C LEU A 805 2.96 3.19 29.22
N HIS A 806 2.11 2.59 30.05
CA HIS A 806 2.45 2.29 31.45
C HIS A 806 3.56 1.26 31.60
N GLN A 807 3.72 0.34 30.63
CA GLN A 807 4.81 -0.64 30.61
C GLN A 807 6.14 -0.07 30.07
N GLY A 808 6.20 1.22 29.72
CA GLY A 808 7.38 1.87 29.19
C GLY A 808 7.82 1.34 27.82
N ARG A 809 6.93 0.63 27.11
CA ARG A 809 7.18 0.13 25.77
C ARG A 809 6.79 1.21 24.75
N PRO A 810 7.61 1.47 23.73
CA PRO A 810 7.15 2.29 22.61
C PRO A 810 5.95 1.60 21.94
N LEU A 811 4.95 2.38 21.55
CA LEU A 811 3.86 1.84 20.73
C LEU A 811 4.45 1.25 19.44
N PRO A 812 4.06 0.02 19.04
CA PRO A 812 4.54 -0.58 17.80
C PRO A 812 4.25 0.36 16.63
N THR A 813 5.25 0.58 15.78
CA THR A 813 5.07 1.39 14.57
C THR A 813 4.14 0.67 13.58
N ALA A 814 3.43 1.42 12.74
CA ALA A 814 2.54 0.85 11.72
C ALA A 814 3.24 -0.16 10.78
N ARG A 815 4.57 -0.06 10.65
CA ARG A 815 5.43 -0.94 9.84
C ARG A 815 5.75 -2.27 10.53
N GLU A 816 6.01 -2.26 11.84
CA GLU A 816 6.24 -3.48 12.63
C GLU A 816 5.02 -4.39 12.65
N THR A 817 3.83 -3.83 12.43
CA THR A 817 2.59 -4.60 12.30
C THR A 817 2.38 -5.18 10.91
N GLU A 818 2.89 -4.60 9.82
CA GLU A 818 2.80 -5.23 8.49
C GLU A 818 3.59 -6.56 8.42
N ASP A 819 4.60 -6.74 9.28
CA ASP A 819 5.34 -8.00 9.43
C ASP A 819 4.71 -8.98 10.44
N LEU A 820 3.72 -8.53 11.24
CA LEU A 820 3.03 -9.33 12.27
C LEU A 820 1.61 -9.78 11.89
N TRP A 821 1.10 -9.34 10.72
CA TRP A 821 -0.26 -9.63 10.24
C TRP A 821 -0.29 -10.39 8.92
#